data_AF-B8CYY9-F1
#
_entry.id   AF-B8CYY9-F1
#
_cell.length_a   1.000
_cell.length_b   1.000
_cell.length_c   1.000
_cell.angle_alpha   90.00
_cell.angle_beta   90.00
_cell.angle_gamma   90.00
#
_symmetry.space_group_name_H-M   'P 1'
#
loop_
_entity.id
_entity.type
_entity.pdbx_description
1 polymer ?
#
loop_
_entity_poly.entity_id
_entity_poly.type
_entity_poly.pdbx_seq_one_letter_code
_entity_poly.pdbx_strand_id
1 'polypeptide(L)'
;MGVEDMFILKTDFRKDLLVLFIITVLIGTILVLTGGYITKNYFSHMVSGVIGEYGEYDLLFILSGDKENIALEQIKKVVDSTLPGSVLKAGPRVAGSSNYLLKIPEEFKKEEVYSRIYTYFSDIPGIMSKNIITEPRLSIRGFRGETLPVIRPRIEKIEGIDFLYPIGNGIDVIVKSPELVPRVKEQINRILGEYKLLEIRYPLNQHPEDMEKKKKKIIGKIKDEIDGIKVYDVTGTVSSDRVSLLNSLKQMKDFLLSYATTVIISEVEDSSRYSVGGILTARNKDGEKILLKIINNKDNRITCLVQNGSLAADKSSLKVYYHNSENGITYIGQGRINNPRQDLAEALESLNEITPRLNSFLEQSEELITHSDRIGKDLKNINEGLARVEETSRKLNKTLDEWRKEGLTVFLYDLLAVLDDIERNIGDLENIKTELITTSNQLKEIAGLIEEKLVFVPRNNLYNELNDLKNLFLKLSTTLDQNYDLISRQIDGNNSMVASIDTWQDKIKSLLKVENTLNDNVNYDDIGEIASKIEESARVIDTANIENNLTSVRDLMVELKNGQIPVIMEQLTYIQNSLPEMEDKEIVETIELIDSYLAGQVIPGDQIQLLVSGNYKNQELREEVKGIVNNPSVSFFEMESGILQPNPRGELFRILSQVKAVISTIIALIFTLLVMMLDQTLIVSVIKLNGGRGYVYSFVVGGLTFSLICLLSRINFPYLNFNIEFLIGGVIGLIMALLSGMLNPVKKEEWEAGKALGFSPAGIMHEIIIPSGKPGLLYLLNLPKMIFK
;
A
#
# COMPACT_ATOMS: atom_id res chain seq x y z
N MET A 1 -48.01 21.36 -58.63
CA MET A 1 -49.08 20.36 -58.81
C MET A 1 -49.94 20.83 -59.98
N GLY A 2 -50.04 20.04 -61.05
CA GLY A 2 -50.82 20.38 -62.24
C GLY A 2 -52.31 20.03 -62.07
N VAL A 3 -53.16 20.52 -62.98
CA VAL A 3 -54.63 20.29 -62.96
C VAL A 3 -54.99 18.79 -63.02
N GLU A 4 -54.13 17.97 -63.62
CA GLU A 4 -54.28 16.51 -63.76
C GLU A 4 -53.95 15.74 -62.46
N ASP A 5 -53.07 16.26 -61.61
CA ASP A 5 -52.71 15.65 -60.32
C ASP A 5 -53.86 15.74 -59.28
N MET A 6 -54.78 16.70 -59.46
CA MET A 6 -55.81 17.09 -58.49
C MET A 6 -57.18 16.46 -58.72
N PHE A 7 -57.36 15.61 -59.73
CA PHE A 7 -58.70 15.10 -60.08
C PHE A 7 -59.40 14.39 -58.92
N ILE A 8 -58.68 13.52 -58.21
CA ILE A 8 -59.19 12.80 -57.03
C ILE A 8 -59.41 13.73 -55.82
N LEU A 9 -58.66 14.84 -55.72
CA LEU A 9 -58.80 15.85 -54.66
C LEU A 9 -59.99 16.80 -54.90
N LYS A 10 -60.52 16.84 -56.12
CA LYS A 10 -61.69 17.64 -56.51
C LYS A 10 -63.02 16.86 -56.43
N THR A 11 -62.97 15.55 -56.19
CA THR A 11 -64.16 14.71 -55.99
C THR A 11 -64.41 14.42 -54.51
N ASP A 12 -65.54 13.79 -54.19
CA ASP A 12 -65.90 13.40 -52.82
C ASP A 12 -64.90 12.43 -52.17
N PHE A 13 -64.08 11.75 -53.00
CA PHE A 13 -63.02 10.85 -52.55
C PHE A 13 -61.91 11.54 -51.74
N ARG A 14 -61.79 12.88 -51.79
CA ARG A 14 -60.87 13.64 -50.93
C ARG A 14 -61.11 13.41 -49.44
N LYS A 15 -62.37 13.21 -49.04
CA LYS A 15 -62.74 12.93 -47.63
C LYS A 15 -62.22 11.55 -47.23
N ASP A 16 -62.28 10.59 -48.13
CA ASP A 16 -61.80 9.22 -47.90
C ASP A 16 -60.28 9.18 -47.78
N LEU A 17 -59.55 9.92 -48.62
CA LEU A 17 -58.11 10.07 -48.51
C LEU A 17 -57.67 10.70 -47.18
N LEU A 18 -58.38 11.74 -46.74
CA LEU A 18 -58.10 12.41 -45.48
C LEU A 18 -58.39 11.48 -44.29
N VAL A 19 -59.53 10.78 -44.31
CA VAL A 19 -59.89 9.79 -43.27
C VAL A 19 -58.88 8.65 -43.24
N LEU A 20 -58.49 8.10 -44.39
CA LEU A 20 -57.45 7.08 -44.50
C LEU A 20 -56.15 7.57 -43.87
N PHE A 21 -55.69 8.76 -44.23
CA PHE A 21 -54.45 9.35 -43.71
C PHE A 21 -54.49 9.52 -42.18
N ILE A 22 -55.57 10.08 -41.63
CA ILE A 22 -55.72 10.24 -40.17
C ILE A 22 -55.71 8.89 -39.47
N ILE A 23 -56.47 7.91 -39.97
CA ILE A 23 -56.56 6.57 -39.37
C ILE A 23 -55.20 5.86 -39.45
N THR A 24 -54.50 5.97 -40.57
CA THR A 24 -53.14 5.46 -40.73
C THR A 24 -52.20 6.05 -39.67
N VAL A 25 -52.16 7.37 -39.53
CA VAL A 25 -51.28 8.03 -38.56
C VAL A 25 -51.65 7.63 -37.13
N LEU A 26 -52.94 7.53 -36.81
CA LEU A 26 -53.42 7.13 -35.49
C LEU A 26 -53.05 5.68 -35.16
N ILE A 27 -53.33 4.74 -36.06
CA ILE A 27 -52.97 3.32 -35.89
C ILE A 27 -51.44 3.17 -35.79
N GLY A 28 -50.69 3.84 -36.67
CA GLY A 28 -49.24 3.82 -36.66
C GLY A 28 -48.67 4.34 -35.34
N THR A 29 -49.21 5.45 -34.83
CA THR A 29 -48.82 6.02 -33.53
C THR A 29 -49.11 5.03 -32.38
N ILE A 30 -50.31 4.42 -32.35
CA ILE A 30 -50.65 3.41 -31.34
C ILE A 30 -49.70 2.21 -31.41
N LEU A 31 -49.40 1.73 -32.61
CA LEU A 31 -48.55 0.57 -32.84
C LEU A 31 -47.11 0.84 -32.40
N VAL A 32 -46.59 2.04 -32.70
CA VAL A 32 -45.27 2.48 -32.24
C VAL A 32 -45.22 2.65 -30.72
N LEU A 33 -46.24 3.28 -30.11
CA LEU A 33 -46.32 3.44 -28.65
C LEU A 33 -46.37 2.07 -27.95
N THR A 34 -47.16 1.15 -28.48
CA THR A 34 -47.30 -0.22 -27.95
C THR A 34 -46.00 -1.00 -28.11
N GLY A 35 -45.39 -0.98 -29.30
CA GLY A 35 -44.12 -1.64 -29.57
C GLY A 35 -42.99 -1.11 -28.68
N GLY A 36 -42.88 0.22 -28.58
CA GLY A 36 -41.92 0.87 -27.70
C GLY A 36 -42.13 0.53 -26.22
N TYR A 37 -43.38 0.37 -25.77
CA TYR A 37 -43.70 -0.08 -24.42
C TYR A 37 -43.25 -1.52 -24.17
N ILE A 38 -43.56 -2.45 -25.08
CA ILE A 38 -43.16 -3.86 -24.99
C ILE A 38 -41.63 -3.97 -24.94
N THR A 39 -40.94 -3.27 -25.84
CA THR A 39 -39.47 -3.24 -25.88
C THR A 39 -38.89 -2.72 -24.57
N LYS A 40 -39.42 -1.61 -24.03
CA LYS A 40 -38.98 -1.07 -22.74
C LYS A 40 -39.15 -2.11 -21.63
N ASN A 41 -40.29 -2.78 -21.58
CA ASN A 41 -40.60 -3.74 -20.52
C ASN A 41 -39.69 -4.98 -20.59
N TYR A 42 -39.47 -5.53 -21.79
CA TYR A 42 -38.59 -6.67 -22.01
C TYR A 42 -37.16 -6.40 -21.53
N PHE A 43 -36.57 -5.26 -21.94
CA PHE A 43 -35.22 -4.90 -21.54
C PHE A 43 -35.13 -4.45 -20.07
N SER A 44 -36.17 -3.80 -19.54
CA SER A 44 -36.21 -3.44 -18.10
C SER A 44 -36.16 -4.69 -17.23
N HIS A 45 -36.94 -5.74 -17.53
CA HIS A 45 -36.93 -6.97 -16.74
C HIS A 45 -35.60 -7.74 -16.80
N MET A 46 -34.91 -7.72 -17.95
CA MET A 46 -33.61 -8.38 -18.10
C MET A 46 -32.52 -7.69 -17.25
N VAL A 47 -32.59 -6.38 -17.06
CA VAL A 47 -31.56 -5.59 -16.35
C VAL A 47 -31.93 -5.34 -14.87
N SER A 48 -33.21 -5.13 -14.56
CA SER A 48 -33.71 -4.85 -13.22
C SER A 48 -33.49 -5.99 -12.22
N GLY A 49 -33.50 -7.25 -12.69
CA GLY A 49 -33.20 -8.42 -11.85
C GLY A 49 -31.79 -8.45 -11.27
N VAL A 50 -30.86 -7.68 -11.83
CA VAL A 50 -29.46 -7.61 -11.39
C VAL A 50 -29.12 -6.25 -10.74
N ILE A 51 -29.72 -5.16 -11.22
CA ILE A 51 -29.26 -3.78 -10.89
C ILE A 51 -30.42 -2.85 -10.42
N GLY A 52 -31.69 -3.29 -10.44
CA GLY A 52 -32.87 -2.45 -10.17
C GLY A 52 -33.23 -1.51 -11.34
N GLU A 53 -34.45 -0.95 -11.36
CA GLU A 53 -34.84 0.00 -12.43
C GLU A 53 -34.10 1.35 -12.30
N TYR A 54 -34.00 2.08 -13.42
CA TYR A 54 -33.29 3.37 -13.45
C TYR A 54 -33.96 4.40 -12.53
N GLY A 55 -33.22 4.95 -11.58
CA GLY A 55 -33.71 5.94 -10.62
C GLY A 55 -34.66 5.38 -9.55
N GLU A 56 -34.84 4.06 -9.45
CA GLU A 56 -35.75 3.43 -8.48
C GLU A 56 -35.20 3.45 -7.04
N TYR A 57 -33.88 3.28 -6.90
CA TYR A 57 -33.19 3.20 -5.62
C TYR A 57 -32.04 4.19 -5.55
N ASP A 58 -31.75 4.63 -4.33
CA ASP A 58 -30.83 5.72 -4.03
C ASP A 58 -29.59 5.27 -3.29
N LEU A 59 -29.70 4.24 -2.43
CA LEU A 59 -28.57 3.64 -1.74
C LEU A 59 -28.49 2.14 -1.99
N LEU A 60 -27.25 1.64 -2.08
CA LEU A 60 -26.91 0.23 -2.05
C LEU A 60 -26.05 -0.03 -0.80
N PHE A 61 -26.52 -0.97 0.02
CA PHE A 61 -25.80 -1.53 1.14
C PHE A 61 -25.28 -2.92 0.75
N ILE A 62 -23.98 -3.16 0.94
CA ILE A 62 -23.41 -4.51 0.87
C ILE A 62 -23.12 -4.94 2.30
N LEU A 63 -23.76 -6.01 2.74
CA LEU A 63 -23.68 -6.54 4.09
C LEU A 63 -22.90 -7.85 4.10
N SER A 64 -22.17 -8.12 5.18
CA SER A 64 -21.51 -9.40 5.38
C SER A 64 -22.53 -10.47 5.73
N GLY A 65 -22.42 -11.65 5.12
CA GLY A 65 -23.41 -12.73 5.26
C GLY A 65 -23.56 -13.27 6.69
N ASP A 66 -22.51 -13.18 7.51
CA ASP A 66 -22.51 -13.61 8.91
C ASP A 66 -23.24 -12.63 9.85
N LYS A 67 -23.34 -11.35 9.47
CA LYS A 67 -23.92 -10.25 10.27
C LYS A 67 -25.14 -9.57 9.63
N GLU A 68 -25.70 -10.17 8.58
CA GLU A 68 -26.81 -9.61 7.79
C GLU A 68 -28.00 -9.17 8.67
N ASN A 69 -28.47 -10.05 9.55
CA ASN A 69 -29.66 -9.78 10.38
C ASN A 69 -29.46 -8.57 11.31
N ILE A 70 -28.29 -8.47 11.94
CA ILE A 70 -27.95 -7.39 12.87
C ILE A 70 -27.83 -6.07 12.11
N ALA A 71 -27.11 -6.08 10.98
CA ALA A 71 -26.94 -4.91 10.14
C ALA A 71 -28.29 -4.42 9.59
N LEU A 72 -29.15 -5.34 9.13
CA LEU A 72 -30.46 -5.01 8.57
C LEU A 72 -31.39 -4.38 9.60
N GLU A 73 -31.41 -4.90 10.83
CA GLU A 73 -32.22 -4.33 11.92
C GLU A 73 -31.77 -2.90 12.26
N GLN A 74 -30.46 -2.67 12.34
CA GLN A 74 -29.91 -1.35 12.62
C GLN A 74 -30.12 -0.36 11.47
N ILE A 75 -29.98 -0.81 10.22
CA ILE A 75 -30.29 0.02 9.04
C ILE A 75 -31.74 0.48 9.09
N LYS A 76 -32.69 -0.42 9.41
CA LYS A 76 -34.11 -0.05 9.55
C LYS A 76 -34.33 0.99 10.65
N LYS A 77 -33.71 0.83 11.83
CA LYS A 77 -33.79 1.83 12.92
C LYS A 77 -33.26 3.20 12.50
N VAL A 78 -32.14 3.25 11.79
CA VAL A 78 -31.59 4.50 11.27
C VAL A 78 -32.52 5.10 10.21
N VAL A 79 -33.03 4.28 9.28
CA VAL A 79 -33.96 4.73 8.25
C VAL A 79 -35.24 5.31 8.87
N ASP A 80 -35.85 4.63 9.83
CA ASP A 80 -37.09 5.09 10.46
C ASP A 80 -36.92 6.41 11.23
N SER A 81 -35.71 6.66 11.76
CA SER A 81 -35.41 7.88 12.53
C SER A 81 -34.91 9.05 11.67
N THR A 82 -34.17 8.78 10.58
CA THR A 82 -33.49 9.82 9.78
C THR A 82 -34.11 10.05 8.41
N LEU A 83 -34.74 9.02 7.83
CA LEU A 83 -35.30 9.02 6.47
C LEU A 83 -36.68 8.31 6.45
N PRO A 84 -37.67 8.80 7.24
CA PRO A 84 -38.95 8.13 7.39
C PRO A 84 -39.66 7.95 6.05
N GLY A 85 -40.30 6.80 5.85
CA GLY A 85 -40.98 6.47 4.59
C GLY A 85 -40.08 5.87 3.51
N SER A 86 -38.78 5.71 3.76
CA SER A 86 -37.88 5.00 2.83
C SER A 86 -38.19 3.50 2.78
N VAL A 87 -38.05 2.89 1.61
CA VAL A 87 -38.35 1.47 1.39
C VAL A 87 -37.08 0.70 1.13
N LEU A 88 -36.83 -0.33 1.92
CA LEU A 88 -35.69 -1.22 1.79
C LEU A 88 -36.09 -2.54 1.10
N LYS A 89 -35.32 -2.96 0.09
CA LYS A 89 -35.54 -4.19 -0.67
C LYS A 89 -34.28 -5.03 -0.73
N ALA A 90 -34.41 -6.34 -0.60
CA ALA A 90 -33.31 -7.28 -0.78
C ALA A 90 -32.91 -7.37 -2.27
N GLY A 91 -31.61 -7.26 -2.54
CA GLY A 91 -30.98 -7.48 -3.83
C GLY A 91 -30.37 -8.88 -3.97
N PRO A 92 -29.62 -9.15 -5.05
CA PRO A 92 -28.99 -10.45 -5.27
C PRO A 92 -27.92 -10.74 -4.22
N ARG A 93 -27.89 -11.97 -3.72
CA ARG A 93 -26.86 -12.46 -2.79
C ARG A 93 -25.65 -12.95 -3.59
N VAL A 94 -24.46 -12.55 -3.16
CA VAL A 94 -23.17 -12.94 -3.75
C VAL A 94 -22.39 -13.69 -2.68
N ALA A 95 -21.61 -14.72 -3.01
CA ALA A 95 -20.97 -15.59 -2.02
C ALA A 95 -20.31 -14.81 -0.86
N GLY A 96 -20.86 -14.96 0.36
CA GLY A 96 -20.39 -14.27 1.57
C GLY A 96 -20.95 -12.86 1.85
N SER A 97 -21.82 -12.32 0.98
CA SER A 97 -22.43 -10.99 1.15
C SER A 97 -23.87 -10.88 0.64
N SER A 98 -24.63 -9.96 1.22
CA SER A 98 -26.01 -9.67 0.83
C SER A 98 -26.18 -8.20 0.49
N ASN A 99 -26.85 -7.95 -0.64
CA ASN A 99 -27.09 -6.60 -1.14
C ASN A 99 -28.48 -6.14 -0.73
N TYR A 100 -28.60 -4.89 -0.28
CA TYR A 100 -29.87 -4.26 0.06
C TYR A 100 -29.97 -2.87 -0.60
N LEU A 101 -31.11 -2.60 -1.22
CA LEU A 101 -31.39 -1.37 -1.95
C LEU A 101 -32.39 -0.52 -1.16
N LEU A 102 -32.08 0.76 -0.94
CA LEU A 102 -32.96 1.70 -0.28
C LEU A 102 -33.48 2.73 -1.28
N LYS A 103 -34.80 2.91 -1.30
CA LYS A 103 -35.49 3.99 -2.00
C LYS A 103 -35.80 5.11 -1.01
N ILE A 104 -35.33 6.32 -1.30
CA ILE A 104 -35.52 7.51 -0.48
C ILE A 104 -36.71 8.31 -1.00
N PRO A 105 -37.61 8.82 -0.14
CA PRO A 105 -38.69 9.71 -0.55
C PRO A 105 -38.18 11.02 -1.16
N GLU A 106 -38.91 11.57 -2.13
CA GLU A 106 -38.52 12.80 -2.86
C GLU A 106 -38.27 14.00 -1.92
N GLU A 107 -38.97 14.09 -0.79
CA GLU A 107 -38.79 15.18 0.19
C GLU A 107 -37.40 15.22 0.84
N PHE A 108 -36.70 14.07 0.88
CA PHE A 108 -35.35 13.90 1.42
C PHE A 108 -34.27 13.87 0.34
N LYS A 109 -34.61 13.97 -0.96
CA LYS A 109 -33.65 14.03 -2.07
C LYS A 109 -33.08 15.43 -2.23
N LYS A 110 -32.25 15.85 -1.26
CA LYS A 110 -31.64 17.17 -1.19
C LYS A 110 -30.18 17.07 -0.77
N GLU A 111 -29.40 18.10 -1.09
CA GLU A 111 -27.97 18.16 -0.77
C GLU A 111 -27.68 17.90 0.71
N GLU A 112 -28.43 18.53 1.62
CA GLU A 112 -28.21 18.43 3.08
C GLU A 112 -28.24 16.98 3.57
N VAL A 113 -29.13 16.18 2.98
CA VAL A 113 -29.30 14.76 3.29
C VAL A 113 -28.18 13.94 2.67
N TYR A 114 -27.92 14.14 1.37
CA TYR A 114 -26.93 13.37 0.62
C TYR A 114 -25.50 13.62 1.10
N SER A 115 -25.20 14.83 1.55
CA SER A 115 -23.90 15.20 2.11
C SER A 115 -23.60 14.49 3.45
N ARG A 116 -24.64 14.07 4.17
CA ARG A 116 -24.54 13.40 5.49
C ARG A 116 -24.93 11.93 5.45
N ILE A 117 -25.28 11.41 4.27
CA ILE A 117 -25.87 10.08 4.13
C ILE A 117 -24.93 8.98 4.60
N TYR A 118 -23.62 9.14 4.39
CA TYR A 118 -22.62 8.20 4.89
C TYR A 118 -22.51 8.21 6.40
N THR A 119 -22.70 9.38 7.03
CA THR A 119 -22.68 9.56 8.48
C THR A 119 -23.89 8.95 9.16
N TYR A 120 -25.08 8.98 8.54
CA TYR A 120 -26.27 8.34 9.14
C TYR A 120 -26.06 6.86 9.41
N PHE A 121 -25.25 6.20 8.59
CA PHE A 121 -24.95 4.78 8.70
C PHE A 121 -23.49 4.51 9.09
N SER A 122 -22.77 5.48 9.68
CA SER A 122 -21.51 5.17 10.36
C SER A 122 -21.84 4.30 11.58
N ASP A 123 -21.00 3.32 11.90
CA ASP A 123 -21.14 2.50 13.13
C ASP A 123 -22.15 1.34 13.11
N ILE A 124 -22.69 0.95 11.95
CA ILE A 124 -23.49 -0.28 11.82
C ILE A 124 -22.57 -1.48 11.56
N PRO A 125 -22.43 -2.45 12.48
CA PRO A 125 -21.61 -3.64 12.28
C PRO A 125 -22.19 -4.52 11.18
N GLY A 126 -21.32 -5.06 10.32
CA GLY A 126 -21.72 -5.93 9.21
C GLY A 126 -21.98 -5.20 7.89
N ILE A 127 -21.99 -3.86 7.86
CA ILE A 127 -21.94 -3.11 6.59
C ILE A 127 -20.52 -3.17 6.02
N MET A 128 -20.36 -3.80 4.86
CA MET A 128 -19.10 -3.83 4.11
C MET A 128 -18.95 -2.58 3.23
N SER A 129 -20.03 -2.14 2.58
CA SER A 129 -20.01 -0.90 1.81
C SER A 129 -21.39 -0.24 1.73
N LYS A 130 -21.35 1.07 1.47
CA LYS A 130 -22.49 1.97 1.29
C LYS A 130 -22.23 2.73 0.00
N ASN A 131 -23.15 2.71 -0.95
CA ASN A 131 -22.96 3.38 -2.22
C ASN A 131 -24.21 4.18 -2.57
N ILE A 132 -24.04 5.46 -2.86
CA ILE A 132 -25.10 6.25 -3.50
C ILE A 132 -25.21 5.80 -4.94
N ILE A 133 -26.39 5.34 -5.32
CA ILE A 133 -26.73 4.84 -6.64
C ILE A 133 -27.87 5.63 -7.30
N THR A 134 -28.26 6.77 -6.71
CA THR A 134 -29.26 7.69 -7.28
C THR A 134 -28.91 8.08 -8.72
N GLU A 135 -29.92 8.08 -9.57
CA GLU A 135 -29.85 8.40 -10.99
C GLU A 135 -31.02 9.33 -11.35
N PRO A 136 -30.87 10.23 -12.33
CA PRO A 136 -29.71 10.45 -13.20
C PRO A 136 -28.57 11.24 -12.55
N ARG A 137 -27.34 10.73 -12.62
CA ARG A 137 -26.15 11.36 -12.00
C ARG A 137 -24.99 11.58 -12.95
N LEU A 138 -24.33 12.73 -12.78
CA LEU A 138 -23.01 13.05 -13.31
C LEU A 138 -22.00 13.19 -12.17
N SER A 139 -20.79 12.67 -12.35
CA SER A 139 -19.76 12.66 -11.31
C SER A 139 -18.54 13.45 -11.76
N ILE A 140 -18.14 14.46 -11.00
CA ILE A 140 -16.92 15.23 -11.25
C ILE A 140 -15.92 14.86 -10.16
N ARG A 141 -14.70 14.51 -10.58
CA ARG A 141 -13.63 14.05 -9.70
C ARG A 141 -12.34 14.80 -10.01
N GLY A 142 -11.36 14.66 -9.10
CA GLY A 142 -10.02 15.18 -9.32
C GLY A 142 -9.85 16.66 -9.04
N PHE A 143 -10.76 17.27 -8.27
CA PHE A 143 -10.48 18.58 -7.68
C PHE A 143 -9.27 18.46 -6.74
N ARG A 144 -8.36 19.43 -6.80
CA ARG A 144 -7.23 19.55 -5.86
C ARG A 144 -7.29 20.87 -5.13
N GLY A 145 -6.78 20.90 -3.91
CA GLY A 145 -6.87 22.08 -3.06
C GLY A 145 -8.31 22.58 -2.88
N GLU A 146 -8.44 23.88 -2.67
CA GLU A 146 -9.71 24.59 -2.50
C GLU A 146 -10.32 25.03 -3.86
N THR A 147 -10.17 24.21 -4.90
CA THR A 147 -10.74 24.50 -6.24
C THR A 147 -12.26 24.39 -6.26
N LEU A 148 -12.80 23.44 -5.51
CA LEU A 148 -14.22 23.15 -5.52
C LEU A 148 -15.09 24.35 -5.09
N PRO A 149 -14.79 25.09 -4.00
CA PRO A 149 -15.49 26.33 -3.65
C PRO A 149 -15.57 27.37 -4.77
N VAL A 150 -14.57 27.44 -5.65
CA VAL A 150 -14.53 28.40 -6.76
C VAL A 150 -15.41 27.94 -7.93
N ILE A 151 -15.41 26.64 -8.24
CA ILE A 151 -16.08 26.09 -9.43
C ILE A 151 -17.54 25.74 -9.15
N ARG A 152 -17.84 25.21 -7.97
CA ARG A 152 -19.17 24.73 -7.58
C ARG A 152 -20.29 25.75 -7.82
N PRO A 153 -20.17 27.04 -7.44
CA PRO A 153 -21.26 28.02 -7.66
C PRO A 153 -21.59 28.28 -9.13
N ARG A 154 -20.68 27.94 -10.05
CA ARG A 154 -20.91 28.04 -11.50
C ARG A 154 -21.65 26.83 -12.02
N ILE A 155 -21.29 25.65 -11.54
CA ILE A 155 -21.98 24.40 -11.89
C ILE A 155 -23.41 24.45 -11.38
N GLU A 156 -23.64 24.91 -10.15
CA GLU A 156 -24.97 24.99 -9.53
C GLU A 156 -25.98 25.86 -10.32
N LYS A 157 -25.51 26.82 -11.12
CA LYS A 157 -26.35 27.68 -11.95
C LYS A 157 -26.83 27.02 -13.25
N ILE A 158 -26.36 25.81 -13.58
CA ILE A 158 -26.76 25.09 -14.79
C ILE A 158 -28.23 24.69 -14.70
N GLU A 159 -29.00 25.08 -15.71
CA GLU A 159 -30.40 24.69 -15.84
C GLU A 159 -30.52 23.19 -16.07
N GLY A 160 -31.30 22.51 -15.22
CA GLY A 160 -31.54 21.06 -15.30
C GLY A 160 -30.86 20.24 -14.20
N ILE A 161 -29.97 20.86 -13.42
CA ILE A 161 -29.47 20.27 -12.16
C ILE A 161 -30.57 20.35 -11.11
N ASP A 162 -30.71 19.29 -10.33
CA ASP A 162 -31.59 19.23 -9.17
C ASP A 162 -30.85 19.68 -7.91
N PHE A 163 -29.79 18.95 -7.55
CA PHE A 163 -28.86 19.32 -6.48
C PHE A 163 -27.47 18.72 -6.70
N LEU A 164 -26.49 19.21 -5.93
CA LEU A 164 -25.12 18.73 -5.92
C LEU A 164 -24.78 18.24 -4.52
N TYR A 165 -23.86 17.29 -4.40
CA TYR A 165 -23.32 16.92 -3.10
C TYR A 165 -21.82 16.57 -3.20
N PRO A 166 -21.02 16.89 -2.17
CA PRO A 166 -19.60 16.58 -2.15
C PRO A 166 -19.37 15.08 -1.91
N ILE A 167 -18.35 14.53 -2.58
CA ILE A 167 -17.93 13.14 -2.39
C ILE A 167 -16.41 13.04 -2.58
N GLY A 168 -15.68 12.78 -1.49
CA GLY A 168 -14.21 12.77 -1.49
C GLY A 168 -13.62 14.10 -2.00
N ASN A 169 -12.76 14.03 -3.01
CA ASN A 169 -12.19 15.18 -3.71
C ASN A 169 -13.03 15.59 -4.96
N GLY A 170 -14.33 15.37 -4.89
CA GLY A 170 -15.26 15.41 -6.01
C GLY A 170 -16.61 16.01 -5.62
N ILE A 171 -17.45 16.19 -6.63
CA ILE A 171 -18.89 16.41 -6.46
C ILE A 171 -19.67 15.49 -7.37
N ASP A 172 -20.80 15.05 -6.89
CA ASP A 172 -21.82 14.43 -7.71
C ASP A 172 -22.95 15.44 -7.97
N VAL A 173 -23.48 15.38 -9.19
CA VAL A 173 -24.52 16.26 -9.71
C VAL A 173 -25.72 15.40 -10.06
N ILE A 174 -26.82 15.60 -9.35
CA ILE A 174 -28.10 14.96 -9.65
C ILE A 174 -28.83 15.82 -10.67
N VAL A 175 -29.30 15.19 -11.75
CA VAL A 175 -29.98 15.84 -12.87
C VAL A 175 -31.46 15.53 -12.79
N LYS A 176 -32.32 16.53 -13.02
CA LYS A 176 -33.77 16.40 -12.88
C LYS A 176 -34.38 15.30 -13.75
N SER A 177 -33.81 15.06 -14.92
CA SER A 177 -34.29 14.01 -15.82
C SER A 177 -33.18 13.45 -16.71
N PRO A 178 -33.32 12.19 -17.19
CA PRO A 178 -32.32 11.55 -18.04
C PRO A 178 -32.08 12.31 -19.35
N GLU A 179 -33.11 12.98 -19.89
CA GLU A 179 -33.05 13.73 -21.15
C GLU A 179 -32.18 14.98 -21.05
N LEU A 180 -32.02 15.55 -19.85
CA LEU A 180 -31.22 16.75 -19.61
C LEU A 180 -29.72 16.45 -19.41
N VAL A 181 -29.37 15.18 -19.15
CA VAL A 181 -27.99 14.75 -18.88
C VAL A 181 -27.00 15.19 -19.97
N PRO A 182 -27.26 15.05 -21.29
CA PRO A 182 -26.33 15.49 -22.33
C PRO A 182 -26.08 17.01 -22.30
N ARG A 183 -27.15 17.80 -22.11
CA ARG A 183 -27.07 19.27 -22.04
C ARG A 183 -26.28 19.71 -20.80
N VAL A 184 -26.57 19.13 -19.64
CA VAL A 184 -25.86 19.43 -18.39
C VAL A 184 -24.39 19.01 -18.49
N LYS A 185 -24.10 17.83 -19.06
CA LYS A 185 -22.73 17.34 -19.30
C LYS A 185 -21.91 18.30 -20.15
N GLU A 186 -22.46 18.80 -21.25
CA GLU A 186 -21.79 19.76 -22.12
C GLU A 186 -21.48 21.07 -21.39
N GLN A 187 -22.45 21.59 -20.63
CA GLN A 187 -22.27 22.81 -19.85
C GLN A 187 -21.23 22.64 -18.73
N ILE A 188 -21.22 21.51 -18.03
CA ILE A 188 -20.19 21.18 -17.02
C ILE A 188 -18.80 21.15 -17.67
N ASN A 189 -18.65 20.44 -18.80
CA ASN A 189 -17.36 20.37 -19.50
C ASN A 189 -16.87 21.74 -19.96
N ARG A 190 -17.78 22.61 -20.42
CA ARG A 190 -17.45 23.99 -20.79
C ARG A 190 -16.93 24.78 -19.59
N ILE A 191 -17.60 24.68 -18.43
CA ILE A 191 -17.13 25.33 -17.20
C ILE A 191 -15.77 24.78 -16.78
N LEU A 192 -15.59 23.45 -16.72
CA LEU A 192 -14.31 22.85 -16.31
C LEU A 192 -13.15 23.23 -17.25
N GLY A 193 -13.42 23.30 -18.56
CA GLY A 193 -12.44 23.70 -19.56
C GLY A 193 -12.01 25.18 -19.50
N GLU A 194 -12.78 26.05 -18.84
CA GLU A 194 -12.41 27.45 -18.60
C GLU A 194 -11.35 27.61 -17.50
N TYR A 195 -11.14 26.59 -16.65
CA TYR A 195 -10.22 26.64 -15.52
C TYR A 195 -9.13 25.58 -15.64
N LYS A 196 -7.87 26.02 -15.50
CA LYS A 196 -6.72 25.14 -15.31
C LYS A 196 -6.14 25.34 -13.92
N LEU A 197 -5.68 24.26 -13.32
CA LEU A 197 -4.96 24.31 -12.06
C LEU A 197 -3.46 24.32 -12.33
N LEU A 198 -2.79 25.37 -11.86
CA LEU A 198 -1.34 25.45 -11.78
C LEU A 198 -0.89 25.07 -10.37
N GLU A 199 -0.14 23.98 -10.27
CA GLU A 199 0.46 23.50 -9.02
C GLU A 199 1.97 23.71 -9.05
N ILE A 200 2.46 24.50 -8.10
CA ILE A 200 3.88 24.78 -7.87
C ILE A 200 4.28 23.96 -6.66
N ARG A 201 5.11 22.94 -6.85
CA ARG A 201 5.45 21.96 -5.82
C ARG A 201 6.92 22.09 -5.41
N TYR A 202 7.15 22.37 -4.13
CA TYR A 202 8.47 22.41 -3.53
C TYR A 202 8.92 21.00 -3.11
N PRO A 203 10.22 20.69 -3.19
CA PRO A 203 10.79 19.49 -2.58
C PRO A 203 10.48 19.39 -1.08
N LEU A 204 10.31 18.18 -0.54
CA LEU A 204 9.95 17.99 0.89
C LEU A 204 11.00 18.57 1.86
N ASN A 205 12.26 18.67 1.44
CA ASN A 205 13.36 19.24 2.23
C ASN A 205 13.48 20.77 2.11
N GLN A 206 12.64 21.43 1.30
CA GLN A 206 12.63 22.87 1.12
C GLN A 206 11.31 23.45 1.59
N HIS A 207 11.36 24.22 2.68
CA HIS A 207 10.23 24.99 3.17
C HIS A 207 10.50 26.45 2.85
N PRO A 208 9.77 27.07 1.91
CA PRO A 208 10.02 28.45 1.55
C PRO A 208 9.73 29.37 2.74
N GLU A 209 10.71 30.16 3.15
CA GLU A 209 10.47 31.25 4.11
C GLU A 209 9.36 32.16 3.56
N ASP A 210 8.35 32.42 4.40
CA ASP A 210 7.15 33.20 4.08
C ASP A 210 6.40 32.75 2.80
N MET A 211 5.96 31.49 2.76
CA MET A 211 5.10 30.94 1.69
C MET A 211 3.96 31.88 1.26
N GLU A 212 3.28 32.51 2.22
CA GLU A 212 2.20 33.47 1.97
C GLU A 212 2.67 34.71 1.17
N LYS A 213 3.89 35.21 1.46
CA LYS A 213 4.46 36.38 0.79
C LYS A 213 4.88 36.04 -0.64
N LYS A 214 5.50 34.87 -0.85
CA LYS A 214 5.83 34.36 -2.20
C LYS A 214 4.57 34.13 -3.03
N LYS A 215 3.54 33.51 -2.44
CA LYS A 215 2.24 33.29 -3.07
C LYS A 215 1.59 34.59 -3.53
N LYS A 216 1.53 35.61 -2.67
CA LYS A 216 1.00 36.94 -3.03
C LYS A 216 1.78 37.59 -4.16
N LYS A 217 3.11 37.47 -4.16
CA LYS A 217 3.97 38.00 -5.23
C LYS A 217 3.70 37.32 -6.57
N ILE A 218 3.54 36.00 -6.58
CA ILE A 218 3.21 35.22 -7.80
C ILE A 218 1.85 35.65 -8.34
N ILE A 219 0.82 35.71 -7.49
CA ILE A 219 -0.54 36.10 -7.90
C ILE A 219 -0.58 37.54 -8.44
N GLY A 220 0.13 38.47 -7.79
CA GLY A 220 0.20 39.87 -8.23
C GLY A 220 0.81 39.99 -9.62
N LYS A 221 1.98 39.35 -9.82
CA LYS A 221 2.71 39.45 -11.08
C LYS A 221 1.95 38.85 -12.27
N ILE A 222 1.31 37.70 -12.07
CA ILE A 222 0.45 37.09 -13.12
C ILE A 222 -0.69 38.03 -13.53
N LYS A 223 -1.29 38.75 -12.57
CA LYS A 223 -2.39 39.69 -12.86
C LYS A 223 -1.92 40.97 -13.58
N ASP A 224 -0.71 41.42 -13.31
CA ASP A 224 -0.16 42.66 -13.86
C ASP A 224 0.40 42.49 -15.29
N GLU A 225 0.94 41.31 -15.61
CA GLU A 225 1.65 41.06 -16.87
C GLU A 225 0.82 40.33 -17.94
N ILE A 226 -0.24 39.61 -17.55
CA ILE A 226 -1.09 38.87 -18.49
C ILE A 226 -2.51 39.45 -18.50
N ASP A 227 -2.81 40.23 -19.53
CA ASP A 227 -4.12 40.86 -19.69
C ASP A 227 -5.24 39.81 -19.84
N GLY A 228 -6.31 39.99 -19.06
CA GLY A 228 -7.51 39.15 -19.12
C GLY A 228 -7.44 37.82 -18.35
N ILE A 229 -6.35 37.55 -17.62
CA ILE A 229 -6.22 36.37 -16.77
C ILE A 229 -6.88 36.59 -15.40
N LYS A 230 -7.57 35.58 -14.89
CA LYS A 230 -8.07 35.55 -13.49
C LYS A 230 -7.38 34.42 -12.76
N VAL A 231 -6.80 34.75 -11.61
CA VAL A 231 -6.09 33.80 -10.74
C VAL A 231 -6.76 33.78 -9.38
N TYR A 232 -7.10 32.57 -8.92
CA TYR A 232 -7.64 32.30 -7.58
C TYR A 232 -6.64 31.44 -6.82
N ASP A 233 -6.37 31.82 -5.58
CA ASP A 233 -5.61 30.96 -4.66
C ASP A 233 -6.53 29.84 -4.17
N VAL A 234 -6.08 28.61 -4.38
CA VAL A 234 -6.78 27.38 -4.00
C VAL A 234 -5.86 26.48 -3.19
N THR A 235 -4.81 27.03 -2.59
CA THR A 235 -3.85 26.27 -1.79
C THR A 235 -4.52 25.75 -0.50
N GLY A 236 -4.62 24.43 -0.36
CA GLY A 236 -5.22 23.78 0.82
C GLY A 236 -4.31 23.77 2.06
N THR A 237 -4.90 23.61 3.25
CA THR A 237 -4.15 23.50 4.52
C THR A 237 -3.35 22.21 4.61
N VAL A 238 -2.06 22.36 4.91
CA VAL A 238 -1.07 21.29 5.03
C VAL A 238 -1.13 20.72 6.47
N SER A 239 -1.65 19.49 6.67
CA SER A 239 -1.59 18.71 7.93
C SER A 239 -0.18 18.46 8.47
N SER A 240 -0.07 18.42 9.82
CA SER A 240 1.14 18.46 10.66
C SER A 240 1.95 17.16 10.76
N ASP A 241 1.43 16.02 10.28
CA ASP A 241 2.05 14.69 10.50
C ASP A 241 3.31 14.41 9.62
N ARG A 242 3.77 15.41 8.88
CA ARG A 242 4.84 15.32 7.86
C ARG A 242 6.26 15.34 8.41
N VAL A 243 6.50 16.05 9.51
CA VAL A 243 7.86 16.23 10.05
C VAL A 243 8.42 14.90 10.55
N SER A 244 7.57 14.08 11.19
CA SER A 244 7.95 12.75 11.68
C SER A 244 8.32 11.80 10.54
N LEU A 245 7.51 11.76 9.46
CA LEU A 245 7.81 10.92 8.30
C LEU A 245 9.08 11.36 7.57
N LEU A 246 9.31 12.68 7.44
CA LEU A 246 10.54 13.21 6.82
C LEU A 246 11.78 12.80 7.61
N ASN A 247 11.73 12.93 8.93
CA ASN A 247 12.82 12.51 9.80
C ASN A 247 13.08 11.01 9.66
N SER A 248 12.02 10.18 9.63
CA SER A 248 12.15 8.74 9.41
C SER A 248 12.74 8.41 8.04
N LEU A 249 12.29 9.05 6.95
CA LEU A 249 12.80 8.80 5.60
C LEU A 249 14.26 9.25 5.45
N LYS A 250 14.63 10.39 6.06
CA LYS A 250 16.01 10.85 6.09
C LYS A 250 16.91 9.90 6.89
N GLN A 251 16.47 9.48 8.08
CA GLN A 251 17.20 8.50 8.90
C GLN A 251 17.36 7.18 8.16
N MET A 252 16.33 6.71 7.45
CA MET A 252 16.37 5.48 6.67
C MET A 252 17.32 5.61 5.46
N LYS A 253 17.36 6.78 4.80
CA LYS A 253 18.34 7.05 3.74
C LYS A 253 19.77 7.05 4.27
N ASP A 254 20.02 7.78 5.36
CA ASP A 254 21.34 7.86 5.98
C ASP A 254 21.82 6.48 6.44
N PHE A 255 20.90 5.66 6.97
CA PHE A 255 21.13 4.26 7.29
C PHE A 255 21.52 3.45 6.06
N LEU A 256 20.72 3.44 4.99
CA LEU A 256 21.01 2.68 3.77
C LEU A 256 22.33 3.11 3.10
N LEU A 257 22.65 4.41 3.12
CA LEU A 257 23.92 4.93 2.61
C LEU A 257 25.13 4.44 3.42
N SER A 258 24.96 4.17 4.72
CA SER A 258 26.03 3.62 5.57
C SER A 258 26.36 2.15 5.28
N TYR A 259 25.43 1.41 4.66
CA TYR A 259 25.60 0.01 4.27
C TYR A 259 25.98 -0.18 2.79
N ALA A 260 25.76 0.84 1.95
CA ALA A 260 26.00 0.75 0.51
C ALA A 260 27.49 0.62 0.17
N THR A 261 27.81 -0.21 -0.82
CA THR A 261 29.17 -0.31 -1.38
C THR A 261 29.56 1.01 -2.06
N THR A 262 30.67 1.59 -1.62
CA THR A 262 31.19 2.87 -2.13
C THR A 262 32.58 2.71 -2.74
N VAL A 263 32.87 3.52 -3.75
CA VAL A 263 34.19 3.62 -4.37
C VAL A 263 34.72 5.03 -4.13
N ILE A 264 35.85 5.13 -3.44
CA ILE A 264 36.48 6.40 -3.09
C ILE A 264 37.68 6.61 -4.00
N ILE A 265 37.64 7.68 -4.79
CA ILE A 265 38.74 8.10 -5.66
C ILE A 265 39.39 9.29 -4.98
N SER A 266 40.67 9.16 -4.65
CA SER A 266 41.44 10.23 -3.98
C SER A 266 42.36 10.91 -4.99
N GLU A 267 42.71 12.17 -4.72
CA GLU A 267 43.67 12.96 -5.53
C GLU A 267 43.21 13.18 -6.99
N VAL A 268 41.91 13.43 -7.18
CA VAL A 268 41.37 13.71 -8.53
C VAL A 268 41.77 15.11 -8.98
N GLU A 269 42.58 15.21 -10.03
CA GLU A 269 42.89 16.47 -10.69
C GLU A 269 41.62 17.09 -11.30
N ASP A 270 41.42 18.38 -11.06
CA ASP A 270 40.28 19.17 -11.56
C ASP A 270 38.90 18.57 -11.19
N SER A 271 38.78 18.13 -9.93
CA SER A 271 37.58 17.50 -9.37
C SER A 271 36.29 18.30 -9.57
N SER A 272 36.38 19.64 -9.74
CA SER A 272 35.26 20.55 -10.00
C SER A 272 34.42 20.22 -11.25
N ARG A 273 34.98 19.48 -12.21
CA ARG A 273 34.29 19.08 -13.45
C ARG A 273 33.26 17.97 -13.26
N TYR A 274 33.26 17.29 -12.12
CA TYR A 274 32.40 16.12 -11.86
C TYR A 274 31.31 16.46 -10.84
N SER A 275 30.07 16.65 -11.30
CA SER A 275 28.95 16.99 -10.42
C SER A 275 28.38 15.78 -9.69
N VAL A 276 27.92 16.00 -8.44
CA VAL A 276 27.11 15.02 -7.70
C VAL A 276 25.90 14.60 -8.56
N GLY A 277 25.64 13.30 -8.65
CA GLY A 277 24.65 12.69 -9.54
C GLY A 277 25.20 12.22 -10.90
N GLY A 278 26.44 12.58 -11.27
CA GLY A 278 27.10 12.09 -12.48
C GLY A 278 27.43 10.59 -12.42
N ILE A 279 27.54 9.94 -13.58
CA ILE A 279 27.87 8.52 -13.71
C ILE A 279 29.30 8.36 -14.20
N LEU A 280 30.08 7.53 -13.50
CA LEU A 280 31.42 7.08 -13.85
C LEU A 280 31.38 5.58 -14.18
N THR A 281 32.37 5.10 -14.92
CA THR A 281 32.53 3.66 -15.17
C THR A 281 33.82 3.16 -14.54
N ALA A 282 33.73 2.12 -13.74
CA ALA A 282 34.88 1.37 -13.26
C ALA A 282 35.04 0.06 -14.03
N ARG A 283 36.26 -0.47 -14.06
CA ARG A 283 36.55 -1.79 -14.62
C ARG A 283 37.29 -2.64 -13.59
N ASN A 284 36.78 -3.83 -13.32
CA ASN A 284 37.45 -4.83 -12.47
C ASN A 284 38.61 -5.51 -13.22
N LYS A 285 39.45 -6.29 -12.52
CA LYS A 285 40.54 -7.11 -13.09
C LYS A 285 40.06 -8.06 -14.19
N ASP A 286 38.83 -8.58 -14.06
CA ASP A 286 38.19 -9.47 -15.05
C ASP A 286 37.60 -8.74 -16.27
N GLY A 287 37.71 -7.41 -16.32
CA GLY A 287 37.24 -6.60 -17.45
C GLY A 287 35.77 -6.20 -17.39
N GLU A 288 35.03 -6.63 -16.36
CA GLU A 288 33.63 -6.26 -16.15
C GLU A 288 33.45 -4.76 -15.91
N LYS A 289 32.40 -4.19 -16.53
CA LYS A 289 32.06 -2.77 -16.41
C LYS A 289 31.11 -2.57 -15.23
N ILE A 290 31.48 -1.65 -14.35
CA ILE A 290 30.73 -1.31 -13.14
C ILE A 290 30.32 0.15 -13.25
N LEU A 291 29.04 0.44 -13.02
CA LEU A 291 28.51 1.80 -13.03
C LEU A 291 28.60 2.40 -11.63
N LEU A 292 29.13 3.61 -11.55
CA LEU A 292 29.39 4.34 -10.31
C LEU A 292 28.67 5.68 -10.34
N LYS A 293 27.80 5.96 -9.37
CA LYS A 293 27.08 7.24 -9.26
C LYS A 293 27.77 8.13 -8.23
N ILE A 294 28.14 9.35 -8.61
CA ILE A 294 28.82 10.29 -7.69
C ILE A 294 27.81 10.76 -6.62
N ILE A 295 28.11 10.51 -5.35
CA ILE A 295 27.28 10.94 -4.21
C ILE A 295 27.91 12.11 -3.44
N ASN A 296 29.23 12.27 -3.50
CA ASN A 296 29.94 13.36 -2.86
C ASN A 296 31.21 13.69 -3.64
N ASN A 297 31.54 14.98 -3.70
CA ASN A 297 32.77 15.48 -4.30
C ASN A 297 33.26 16.67 -3.46
N LYS A 298 34.23 16.41 -2.58
CA LYS A 298 34.84 17.41 -1.68
C LYS A 298 36.33 17.14 -1.54
N ASP A 299 37.12 18.20 -1.41
CA ASP A 299 38.57 18.12 -1.12
C ASP A 299 39.36 17.20 -2.09
N ASN A 300 39.07 17.28 -3.40
CA ASN A 300 39.63 16.40 -4.43
C ASN A 300 39.41 14.90 -4.20
N ARG A 301 38.35 14.55 -3.45
CA ARG A 301 37.91 13.18 -3.21
C ARG A 301 36.50 13.00 -3.74
N ILE A 302 36.35 12.05 -4.65
CA ILE A 302 35.06 11.68 -5.23
C ILE A 302 34.63 10.37 -4.58
N THR A 303 33.45 10.39 -3.96
CA THR A 303 32.80 9.19 -3.42
C THR A 303 31.67 8.81 -4.36
N CYS A 304 31.72 7.57 -4.85
CA CYS A 304 30.71 7.02 -5.72
C CYS A 304 30.00 5.83 -5.08
N LEU A 305 28.73 5.65 -5.40
CA LEU A 305 27.93 4.50 -5.04
C LEU A 305 27.85 3.52 -6.22
N VAL A 306 27.98 2.23 -5.96
CA VAL A 306 27.96 1.18 -7.00
C VAL A 306 26.52 0.90 -7.42
N GLN A 307 26.17 1.12 -8.69
CA GLN A 307 24.80 0.93 -9.17
C GLN A 307 24.53 -0.48 -9.68
N ASN A 308 25.49 -1.09 -10.40
CA ASN A 308 25.35 -2.41 -11.01
C ASN A 308 26.68 -3.15 -10.93
N GLY A 309 26.64 -4.40 -10.44
CA GLY A 309 27.77 -5.30 -10.28
C GLY A 309 27.98 -5.71 -8.83
N SER A 310 28.15 -7.01 -8.58
CA SER A 310 28.57 -7.51 -7.27
C SER A 310 30.09 -7.44 -7.21
N LEU A 311 30.60 -6.49 -6.42
CA LEU A 311 32.03 -6.41 -6.12
C LEU A 311 32.32 -7.39 -4.99
N ALA A 312 32.52 -8.67 -5.34
CA ALA A 312 32.93 -9.69 -4.40
C ALA A 312 34.43 -9.54 -4.06
N ALA A 313 34.72 -9.36 -2.77
CA ALA A 313 35.91 -9.79 -2.04
C ALA A 313 37.33 -9.37 -2.46
N ASP A 314 37.54 -8.62 -3.55
CA ASP A 314 38.88 -8.14 -3.87
C ASP A 314 39.02 -6.68 -3.39
N LYS A 315 39.83 -6.46 -2.34
CA LYS A 315 40.25 -5.12 -1.86
C LYS A 315 41.13 -4.38 -2.90
N SER A 316 41.09 -4.81 -4.16
CA SER A 316 41.89 -4.28 -5.25
C SER A 316 41.37 -2.92 -5.73
N SER A 317 42.30 -2.06 -6.13
CA SER A 317 41.94 -0.75 -6.65
C SER A 317 41.33 -0.86 -8.05
N LEU A 318 40.16 -0.25 -8.22
CA LEU A 318 39.46 -0.19 -9.51
C LEU A 318 40.01 0.97 -10.33
N LYS A 319 40.23 0.75 -11.63
CA LYS A 319 40.50 1.86 -12.55
C LYS A 319 39.17 2.52 -12.91
N VAL A 320 39.03 3.80 -12.60
CA VAL A 320 37.79 4.56 -12.85
C VAL A 320 37.96 5.51 -14.03
N TYR A 321 36.93 5.57 -14.87
CA TYR A 321 36.89 6.34 -16.09
C TYR A 321 35.63 7.21 -16.18
N TYR A 322 35.78 8.40 -16.76
CA TYR A 322 34.69 9.30 -17.13
C TYR A 322 34.40 9.17 -18.61
N HIS A 323 33.11 9.17 -18.97
CA HIS A 323 32.70 9.18 -20.37
C HIS A 323 32.19 10.57 -20.73
N ASN A 324 32.96 11.31 -21.52
CA ASN A 324 32.54 12.61 -22.04
C ASN A 324 31.95 12.44 -23.45
N SER A 325 30.83 13.10 -23.74
CA SER A 325 30.08 13.05 -25.01
C SER A 325 30.93 13.49 -26.22
N GLU A 326 31.98 14.27 -26.02
CA GLU A 326 32.78 14.88 -27.10
C GLU A 326 34.20 14.30 -27.26
N ASN A 327 34.79 13.66 -26.24
CA ASN A 327 36.20 13.24 -26.23
C ASN A 327 36.45 11.98 -25.39
N GLY A 328 36.04 10.81 -25.90
CA GLY A 328 36.52 9.49 -25.44
C GLY A 328 36.43 9.19 -23.93
N ILE A 329 36.93 8.00 -23.57
CA ILE A 329 36.97 7.50 -22.19
C ILE A 329 38.20 8.12 -21.51
N THR A 330 38.01 8.98 -20.49
CA THR A 330 39.10 9.63 -19.76
C THR A 330 39.34 8.90 -18.43
N TYR A 331 40.58 8.52 -18.13
CA TYR A 331 40.93 7.94 -16.84
C TYR A 331 40.96 9.01 -15.74
N ILE A 332 40.27 8.77 -14.63
CA ILE A 332 40.12 9.72 -13.53
C ILE A 332 41.06 9.40 -12.36
N GLY A 333 41.28 8.10 -12.09
CA GLY A 333 42.10 7.68 -10.96
C GLY A 333 41.82 6.25 -10.51
N GLN A 334 42.51 5.84 -9.45
CA GLN A 334 42.28 4.57 -8.78
C GLN A 334 41.22 4.74 -7.69
N GLY A 335 40.14 3.97 -7.79
CA GLY A 335 39.08 3.91 -6.81
C GLY A 335 39.35 2.81 -5.79
N ARG A 336 39.36 3.16 -4.50
CA ARG A 336 39.38 2.19 -3.40
C ARG A 336 37.94 1.79 -3.08
N ILE A 337 37.66 0.49 -3.12
CA ILE A 337 36.36 -0.05 -2.72
C ILE A 337 36.26 -0.01 -1.20
N ASN A 338 35.11 0.41 -0.71
CA ASN A 338 34.70 0.33 0.69
C ASN A 338 33.34 -0.39 0.70
N ASN A 339 33.30 -1.59 1.27
CA ASN A 339 32.10 -2.43 1.30
C ASN A 339 31.74 -2.74 2.76
N PRO A 340 31.06 -1.80 3.46
CA PRO A 340 30.70 -1.97 4.86
C PRO A 340 29.86 -3.23 5.11
N ARG A 341 29.06 -3.70 4.14
CA ARG A 341 28.27 -4.93 4.26
C ARG A 341 29.16 -6.16 4.29
N GLN A 342 30.16 -6.24 3.41
CA GLN A 342 31.10 -7.34 3.41
C GLN A 342 32.02 -7.27 4.63
N ASP A 343 32.52 -6.08 4.96
CA ASP A 343 33.29 -5.85 6.20
C ASP A 343 32.48 -6.26 7.44
N LEU A 344 31.16 -6.01 7.42
CA LEU A 344 30.23 -6.48 8.43
C LEU A 344 30.03 -8.00 8.37
N ALA A 345 29.81 -8.61 7.20
CA ALA A 345 29.67 -10.06 7.04
C ALA A 345 30.92 -10.81 7.55
N GLU A 346 32.12 -10.31 7.25
CA GLU A 346 33.39 -10.83 7.75
C GLU A 346 33.52 -10.64 9.27
N ALA A 347 33.10 -9.48 9.80
CA ALA A 347 33.04 -9.22 11.24
C ALA A 347 32.06 -10.16 11.97
N LEU A 348 30.96 -10.53 11.32
CA LEU A 348 29.90 -11.37 11.89
C LEU A 348 30.18 -12.86 11.75
N GLU A 349 30.84 -13.30 10.68
CA GLU A 349 31.35 -14.66 10.55
C GLU A 349 32.28 -14.98 11.73
N SER A 350 33.04 -13.99 12.18
CA SER A 350 33.89 -14.11 13.36
C SER A 350 33.10 -14.23 14.68
N LEU A 351 31.84 -13.79 14.74
CA LEU A 351 30.96 -14.06 15.90
C LEU A 351 30.58 -15.55 15.99
N ASN A 352 30.63 -16.30 14.88
CA ASN A 352 30.43 -17.75 14.92
C ASN A 352 31.54 -18.47 15.69
N GLU A 353 32.72 -17.87 15.82
CA GLU A 353 33.81 -18.41 16.64
C GLU A 353 33.61 -18.13 18.14
N ILE A 354 32.75 -17.18 18.50
CA ILE A 354 32.48 -16.77 19.89
C ILE A 354 31.54 -17.76 20.58
N THR A 355 30.48 -18.22 19.90
CA THR A 355 29.51 -19.15 20.47
C THR A 355 30.14 -20.45 21.03
N PRO A 356 31.03 -21.17 20.30
CA PRO A 356 31.71 -22.34 20.85
C PRO A 356 32.59 -22.02 22.06
N ARG A 357 33.27 -20.86 22.04
CA ARG A 357 34.13 -20.40 23.15
C ARG A 357 33.31 -20.07 24.40
N LEU A 358 32.13 -19.48 24.23
CA LEU A 358 31.20 -19.19 25.33
C LEU A 358 30.59 -20.47 25.92
N ASN A 359 30.25 -21.44 25.08
CA ASN A 359 29.79 -22.74 25.56
C ASN A 359 30.88 -23.45 26.36
N SER A 360 32.13 -23.41 25.89
CA SER A 360 33.27 -23.95 26.64
C SER A 360 33.48 -23.24 27.97
N PHE A 361 33.32 -21.92 28.03
CA PHE A 361 33.36 -21.16 29.29
C PHE A 361 32.23 -21.59 30.25
N LEU A 362 31.01 -21.79 29.73
CA LEU A 362 29.88 -22.25 30.56
C LEU A 362 30.14 -23.64 31.14
N GLU A 363 30.71 -24.55 30.36
CA GLU A 363 31.11 -25.89 30.81
C GLU A 363 32.21 -25.82 31.89
N GLN A 364 33.26 -25.03 31.66
CA GLN A 364 34.33 -24.81 32.65
C GLN A 364 33.80 -24.15 33.93
N SER A 365 32.84 -23.23 33.83
CA SER A 365 32.23 -22.59 34.99
C SER A 365 31.44 -23.59 35.85
N GLU A 366 30.82 -24.60 35.24
CA GLU A 366 30.11 -25.67 35.95
C GLU A 366 31.08 -26.61 36.68
N GLU A 367 32.18 -26.95 36.03
CA GLU A 367 33.27 -27.70 36.67
C GLU A 367 33.84 -26.89 37.85
N LEU A 368 34.10 -25.60 37.69
CA LEU A 368 34.57 -24.69 38.75
C LEU A 368 33.61 -24.58 39.94
N ILE A 369 32.30 -24.48 39.69
CA ILE A 369 31.28 -24.49 40.75
C ILE A 369 31.34 -25.81 41.52
N THR A 370 31.40 -26.94 40.81
CA THR A 370 31.46 -28.27 41.40
C THR A 370 32.75 -28.47 42.22
N HIS A 371 33.89 -27.98 41.73
CA HIS A 371 35.16 -27.99 42.45
C HIS A 371 35.11 -27.11 43.69
N SER A 372 34.54 -25.90 43.58
CA SER A 372 34.38 -24.99 44.72
C SER A 372 33.47 -25.58 45.81
N ASP A 373 32.38 -26.26 45.44
CA ASP A 373 31.48 -26.92 46.40
C ASP A 373 32.20 -28.08 47.12
N ARG A 374 33.02 -28.85 46.39
CA ARG A 374 33.85 -29.91 46.97
C ARG A 374 34.87 -29.34 47.97
N ILE A 375 35.58 -28.28 47.59
CA ILE A 375 36.58 -27.65 48.46
C ILE A 375 35.93 -26.97 49.65
N GLY A 376 34.74 -26.37 49.52
CA GLY A 376 34.00 -25.86 50.68
C GLY A 376 33.68 -26.96 51.69
N LYS A 377 33.27 -28.14 51.22
CA LYS A 377 33.05 -29.32 52.06
C LYS A 377 34.35 -29.83 52.70
N ASP A 378 35.45 -29.80 51.95
CA ASP A 378 36.73 -30.29 52.43
C ASP A 378 37.43 -29.29 53.37
N LEU A 379 37.25 -27.97 53.19
CA LEU A 379 37.63 -26.93 54.14
C LEU A 379 36.88 -27.04 55.47
N LYS A 380 35.62 -27.47 55.44
CA LYS A 380 34.90 -27.82 56.66
C LYS A 380 35.56 -29.00 57.36
N ASN A 381 36.00 -30.02 56.62
CA ASN A 381 36.77 -31.14 57.18
C ASN A 381 38.12 -30.67 57.73
N ILE A 382 38.80 -29.70 57.07
CA ILE A 382 40.01 -29.06 57.63
C ILE A 382 39.68 -28.37 58.94
N ASN A 383 38.60 -27.58 59.03
CA ASN A 383 38.21 -26.93 60.28
C ASN A 383 37.96 -27.92 61.41
N GLU A 384 37.27 -29.02 61.10
CA GLU A 384 37.08 -30.11 62.06
C GLU A 384 38.42 -30.78 62.43
N GLY A 385 39.32 -30.94 61.47
CA GLY A 385 40.68 -31.45 61.65
C GLY A 385 41.56 -30.53 62.50
N LEU A 386 41.53 -29.21 62.28
CA LEU A 386 42.26 -28.21 63.05
C LEU A 386 41.71 -28.11 64.47
N ALA A 387 40.39 -28.17 64.65
CA ALA A 387 39.78 -28.27 65.97
C ALA A 387 40.25 -29.54 66.69
N ARG A 388 40.38 -30.66 65.97
CA ARG A 388 40.96 -31.90 66.50
C ARG A 388 42.45 -31.75 66.80
N VAL A 389 43.25 -31.09 65.96
CA VAL A 389 44.68 -30.82 66.19
C VAL A 389 44.86 -29.90 67.41
N GLU A 390 43.96 -28.95 67.62
CA GLU A 390 43.96 -28.07 68.78
C GLU A 390 43.56 -28.84 70.06
N GLU A 391 42.52 -29.68 69.99
CA GLU A 391 42.13 -30.59 71.07
C GLU A 391 43.27 -31.59 71.38
N THR A 392 43.96 -32.04 70.33
CA THR A 392 45.14 -32.92 70.35
C THR A 392 46.29 -32.26 71.10
N SER A 393 46.66 -31.02 70.73
CA SER A 393 47.69 -30.25 71.43
C SER A 393 47.35 -30.06 72.92
N ARG A 394 46.09 -29.74 73.23
CA ARG A 394 45.65 -29.62 74.64
C ARG A 394 45.73 -30.95 75.40
N LYS A 395 45.41 -32.08 74.75
CA LYS A 395 45.59 -33.41 75.33
C LYS A 395 47.08 -33.71 75.55
N LEU A 396 47.98 -33.23 74.68
CA LEU A 396 49.44 -33.54 74.72
C LEU A 396 50.15 -32.93 75.94
N ASN A 397 49.49 -32.02 76.64
CA ASN A 397 49.92 -31.51 77.93
C ASN A 397 49.62 -32.44 79.14
N LYS A 398 49.10 -33.67 78.93
CA LYS A 398 48.82 -34.69 79.98
C LYS A 398 49.95 -35.74 80.14
N THR A 399 49.97 -36.50 81.25
CA THR A 399 50.99 -37.53 81.55
C THR A 399 50.78 -38.87 80.82
N LEU A 400 51.86 -39.63 80.58
CA LEU A 400 51.89 -40.86 79.75
C LEU A 400 50.89 -41.96 80.19
N ASP A 401 50.60 -42.09 81.48
CA ASP A 401 49.66 -43.10 82.00
C ASP A 401 48.19 -42.77 81.68
N GLU A 402 47.85 -41.50 81.49
CA GLU A 402 46.53 -41.09 81.00
C GLU A 402 46.42 -41.34 79.49
N TRP A 403 47.51 -41.14 78.74
CA TRP A 403 47.61 -41.36 77.30
C TRP A 403 47.45 -42.82 76.87
N ARG A 404 48.03 -43.77 77.61
CA ARG A 404 47.85 -45.22 77.35
C ARG A 404 46.39 -45.67 77.51
N LYS A 405 45.58 -44.96 78.30
CA LYS A 405 44.15 -45.27 78.49
C LYS A 405 43.25 -44.62 77.43
N GLU A 406 43.69 -43.53 76.80
CA GLU A 406 42.90 -42.75 75.84
C GLU A 406 43.14 -43.11 74.35
N GLY A 407 44.12 -43.98 74.03
CA GLY A 407 44.27 -44.53 72.66
C GLY A 407 45.16 -43.73 71.71
N LEU A 408 46.41 -43.44 72.12
CA LEU A 408 47.40 -42.65 71.38
C LEU A 408 47.60 -43.06 69.90
N THR A 409 47.70 -44.34 69.59
CA THR A 409 47.91 -44.80 68.20
C THR A 409 46.77 -44.39 67.26
N VAL A 410 45.51 -44.60 67.68
CA VAL A 410 44.32 -44.24 66.89
C VAL A 410 44.33 -42.74 66.59
N PHE A 411 44.69 -41.97 67.61
CA PHE A 411 44.80 -40.53 67.54
C PHE A 411 45.93 -40.03 66.61
N LEU A 412 47.11 -40.65 66.63
CA LEU A 412 48.21 -40.27 65.72
C LEU A 412 47.87 -40.60 64.26
N TYR A 413 47.10 -41.66 64.00
CA TYR A 413 46.55 -41.94 62.67
C TYR A 413 45.49 -40.91 62.25
N ASP A 414 44.59 -40.52 63.16
CA ASP A 414 43.61 -39.45 62.89
C ASP A 414 44.31 -38.12 62.57
N LEU A 415 45.40 -37.80 63.27
CA LEU A 415 46.21 -36.61 63.02
C LEU A 415 46.92 -36.68 61.65
N LEU A 416 47.44 -37.84 61.24
CA LEU A 416 48.01 -38.02 59.89
C LEU A 416 46.96 -37.87 58.80
N ALA A 417 45.75 -38.40 58.99
CA ALA A 417 44.65 -38.26 58.04
C ALA A 417 44.26 -36.78 57.86
N VAL A 418 44.17 -36.03 58.97
CA VAL A 418 43.92 -34.58 58.92
C VAL A 418 45.02 -33.84 58.15
N LEU A 419 46.29 -34.25 58.29
CA LEU A 419 47.40 -33.60 57.57
C LEU A 419 47.41 -33.92 56.08
N ASP A 420 47.07 -35.15 55.70
CA ASP A 420 46.88 -35.57 54.30
C ASP A 420 45.71 -34.79 53.65
N ASP A 421 44.62 -34.61 54.38
CA ASP A 421 43.48 -33.80 53.93
C ASP A 421 43.89 -32.33 53.74
N ILE A 422 44.70 -31.74 54.63
CA ILE A 422 45.18 -30.37 54.48
C ILE A 422 46.10 -30.23 53.24
N GLU A 423 47.01 -31.18 53.02
CA GLU A 423 47.91 -31.21 51.85
C GLU A 423 47.11 -31.29 50.54
N ARG A 424 46.10 -32.17 50.50
CA ARG A 424 45.18 -32.32 49.36
C ARG A 424 44.41 -31.04 49.05
N ASN A 425 43.94 -30.34 50.09
CA ASN A 425 43.19 -29.09 49.92
C ASN A 425 44.05 -27.95 49.36
N ILE A 426 45.35 -27.91 49.69
CA ILE A 426 46.28 -26.93 49.10
C ILE A 426 46.49 -27.22 47.61
N GLY A 427 46.63 -28.50 47.22
CA GLY A 427 46.68 -28.89 45.81
C GLY A 427 45.40 -28.55 45.03
N ASP A 428 44.24 -28.68 45.66
CA ASP A 428 42.96 -28.30 45.08
C ASP A 428 42.81 -26.77 44.90
N LEU A 429 43.38 -25.96 45.80
CA LEU A 429 43.48 -24.50 45.62
C LEU A 429 44.38 -24.10 44.45
N GLU A 430 45.48 -24.82 44.20
CA GLU A 430 46.32 -24.61 43.02
C GLU A 430 45.59 -24.92 41.71
N ASN A 431 44.74 -25.93 41.71
CA ASN A 431 43.89 -26.26 40.57
C ASN A 431 42.88 -25.13 40.30
N ILE A 432 42.17 -24.64 41.32
CA ILE A 432 41.27 -23.48 41.17
C ILE A 432 42.02 -22.26 40.63
N LYS A 433 43.21 -21.98 41.15
CA LYS A 433 44.06 -20.87 40.68
C LYS A 433 44.33 -20.99 39.18
N THR A 434 44.65 -22.19 38.70
CA THR A 434 44.94 -22.46 37.29
C THR A 434 43.69 -22.30 36.41
N GLU A 435 42.54 -22.74 36.90
CA GLU A 435 41.28 -22.59 36.18
C GLU A 435 40.88 -21.12 36.06
N LEU A 436 40.94 -20.33 37.14
CA LEU A 436 40.58 -18.91 37.13
C LEU A 436 41.39 -18.09 36.11
N ILE A 437 42.70 -18.33 36.02
CA ILE A 437 43.55 -17.61 35.05
C ILE A 437 43.31 -18.08 33.61
N THR A 438 43.06 -19.37 33.40
CA THR A 438 42.75 -19.94 32.09
C THR A 438 41.45 -19.33 31.55
N THR A 439 40.42 -19.34 32.39
CA THR A 439 39.11 -18.76 32.09
C THR A 439 39.20 -17.24 31.87
N SER A 440 39.96 -16.50 32.71
CA SER A 440 40.17 -15.06 32.51
C SER A 440 40.83 -14.75 31.16
N ASN A 441 41.85 -15.53 30.77
CA ASN A 441 42.52 -15.36 29.49
C ASN A 441 41.61 -15.64 28.30
N GLN A 442 40.74 -16.66 28.38
CA GLN A 442 39.74 -16.92 27.35
C GLN A 442 38.78 -15.74 27.17
N LEU A 443 38.34 -15.11 28.27
CA LEU A 443 37.48 -13.92 28.21
C LEU A 443 38.18 -12.72 27.56
N LYS A 444 39.48 -12.51 27.86
CA LYS A 444 40.30 -11.47 27.19
C LYS A 444 40.45 -11.76 25.70
N GLU A 445 40.61 -13.03 25.32
CA GLU A 445 40.71 -13.43 23.92
C GLU A 445 39.41 -13.15 23.17
N ILE A 446 38.25 -13.48 23.76
CA ILE A 446 36.93 -13.15 23.19
C ILE A 446 36.77 -11.64 23.03
N ALA A 447 37.13 -10.85 24.05
CA ALA A 447 37.09 -9.39 23.96
C ALA A 447 38.03 -8.84 22.89
N GLY A 448 39.23 -9.42 22.74
CA GLY A 448 40.20 -9.06 21.72
C GLY A 448 39.71 -9.37 20.31
N LEU A 449 39.05 -10.53 20.11
CA LEU A 449 38.40 -10.86 18.85
C LEU A 449 37.31 -9.83 18.51
N ILE A 450 36.44 -9.48 19.47
CA ILE A 450 35.41 -8.45 19.24
C ILE A 450 36.06 -7.10 18.93
N GLU A 451 37.11 -6.70 19.65
CA GLU A 451 37.84 -5.44 19.41
C GLU A 451 38.47 -5.38 18.01
N GLU A 452 39.11 -6.47 17.57
CA GLU A 452 39.67 -6.59 16.22
C GLU A 452 38.59 -6.41 15.16
N LYS A 453 37.41 -7.00 15.36
CA LYS A 453 36.31 -6.94 14.39
C LYS A 453 35.54 -5.62 14.43
N LEU A 454 35.45 -4.95 15.59
CA LEU A 454 34.79 -3.66 15.76
C LEU A 454 35.39 -2.55 14.88
N VAL A 455 36.66 -2.67 14.48
CA VAL A 455 37.32 -1.72 13.56
C VAL A 455 36.61 -1.66 12.20
N PHE A 456 35.94 -2.74 11.80
CA PHE A 456 35.28 -2.90 10.50
C PHE A 456 33.77 -2.63 10.54
N VAL A 457 33.18 -2.46 11.74
CA VAL A 457 31.75 -2.19 11.91
C VAL A 457 31.48 -0.68 11.91
N PRO A 458 30.55 -0.16 11.09
CA PRO A 458 30.17 1.25 11.11
C PRO A 458 29.63 1.69 12.47
N ARG A 459 29.95 2.90 12.93
CA ARG A 459 29.49 3.45 14.23
C ARG A 459 27.98 3.73 14.27
N ASN A 460 27.19 2.68 14.41
CA ASN A 460 25.73 2.66 14.52
C ASN A 460 25.30 1.88 15.78
N ASN A 461 24.02 1.51 15.87
CA ASN A 461 23.51 0.75 17.02
C ASN A 461 24.21 -0.61 17.19
N LEU A 462 24.50 -1.31 16.09
CA LEU A 462 25.21 -2.59 16.12
C LEU A 462 26.64 -2.45 16.64
N TYR A 463 27.35 -1.38 16.27
CA TYR A 463 28.66 -1.07 16.85
C TYR A 463 28.58 -0.88 18.37
N ASN A 464 27.56 -0.17 18.85
CA ASN A 464 27.37 0.06 20.28
C ASN A 464 27.09 -1.26 21.01
N GLU A 465 26.22 -2.11 20.47
CA GLU A 465 25.91 -3.44 21.04
C GLU A 465 27.14 -4.35 21.11
N LEU A 466 27.94 -4.41 20.04
CA LEU A 466 29.19 -5.18 20.02
C LEU A 466 30.27 -4.60 20.95
N ASN A 467 30.34 -3.28 21.09
CA ASN A 467 31.27 -2.63 22.01
C ASN A 467 30.87 -2.82 23.48
N ASP A 468 29.58 -2.79 23.78
CA ASP A 468 29.05 -3.08 25.12
C ASP A 468 29.33 -4.54 25.49
N LEU A 469 29.15 -5.46 24.54
CA LEU A 469 29.50 -6.86 24.70
C LEU A 469 31.00 -7.07 25.02
N LYS A 470 31.90 -6.41 24.27
CA LYS A 470 33.35 -6.42 24.57
C LYS A 470 33.64 -5.95 25.99
N ASN A 471 33.07 -4.81 26.39
CA ASN A 471 33.32 -4.22 27.71
C ASN A 471 32.83 -5.13 28.83
N LEU A 472 31.73 -5.85 28.62
CA LEU A 472 31.23 -6.84 29.56
C LEU A 472 32.26 -7.97 29.77
N PHE A 473 32.79 -8.56 28.70
CA PHE A 473 33.83 -9.60 28.81
C PHE A 473 35.11 -9.13 29.53
N LEU A 474 35.57 -7.91 29.26
CA LEU A 474 36.73 -7.33 29.95
C LEU A 474 36.46 -7.15 31.45
N LYS A 475 35.25 -6.71 31.82
CA LYS A 475 34.86 -6.55 33.22
C LYS A 475 34.83 -7.91 33.95
N LEU A 476 34.31 -8.95 33.29
CA LEU A 476 34.30 -10.31 33.83
C LEU A 476 35.72 -10.83 34.06
N SER A 477 36.58 -10.73 33.04
CA SER A 477 37.97 -11.13 33.15
C SER A 477 38.70 -10.41 34.29
N THR A 478 38.50 -9.09 34.42
CA THR A 478 39.10 -8.31 35.52
C THR A 478 38.66 -8.82 36.89
N THR A 479 37.41 -9.25 37.02
CA THR A 479 36.87 -9.79 38.28
C THR A 479 37.49 -11.16 38.60
N LEU A 480 37.69 -12.01 37.57
CA LEU A 480 38.38 -13.29 37.75
C LEU A 480 39.85 -13.11 38.11
N ASP A 481 40.54 -12.14 37.52
CA ASP A 481 41.93 -11.79 37.88
C ASP A 481 42.03 -11.35 39.35
N GLN A 482 41.06 -10.57 39.85
CA GLN A 482 41.02 -10.18 41.26
C GLN A 482 40.87 -11.38 42.20
N ASN A 483 40.02 -12.34 41.84
CA ASN A 483 39.83 -13.57 42.62
C ASN A 483 41.07 -14.48 42.55
N TYR A 484 41.70 -14.57 41.38
CA TYR A 484 42.99 -15.23 41.21
C TYR A 484 44.05 -14.64 42.15
N ASP A 485 44.19 -13.32 42.20
CA ASP A 485 45.18 -12.65 43.04
C ASP A 485 44.96 -12.93 44.53
N LEU A 486 43.70 -13.00 44.97
CA LEU A 486 43.34 -13.34 46.36
C LEU A 486 43.75 -14.77 46.71
N ILE A 487 43.41 -15.73 45.84
CA ILE A 487 43.77 -17.15 46.04
C ILE A 487 45.28 -17.35 45.94
N SER A 488 45.97 -16.68 45.02
CA SER A 488 47.44 -16.78 44.89
C SER A 488 48.13 -16.28 46.15
N ARG A 489 47.76 -15.11 46.69
CA ARG A 489 48.35 -14.61 47.94
C ARG A 489 48.14 -15.58 49.11
N GLN A 490 47.00 -16.26 49.14
CA GLN A 490 46.72 -17.26 50.15
C GLN A 490 47.63 -18.50 50.00
N ILE A 491 47.76 -19.04 48.80
CA ILE A 491 48.65 -20.19 48.52
C ILE A 491 50.09 -19.82 48.85
N ASP A 492 50.53 -18.63 48.42
CA ASP A 492 51.89 -18.13 48.65
C ASP A 492 52.19 -17.97 50.15
N GLY A 493 51.18 -17.54 50.94
CA GLY A 493 51.25 -17.47 52.41
C GLY A 493 51.29 -18.84 53.10
N ASN A 494 50.68 -19.85 52.47
CA ASN A 494 50.60 -21.22 52.99
C ASN A 494 51.86 -22.07 52.70
N ASN A 495 52.83 -21.59 51.93
CA ASN A 495 54.08 -22.33 51.65
C ASN A 495 54.83 -22.75 52.93
N SER A 496 54.83 -21.88 53.95
CA SER A 496 55.43 -22.16 55.26
C SER A 496 54.65 -23.22 56.06
N MET A 497 53.34 -23.29 55.84
CA MET A 497 52.44 -24.26 56.42
C MET A 497 52.62 -25.63 55.78
N VAL A 498 52.74 -25.73 54.45
CA VAL A 498 53.04 -27.01 53.74
C VAL A 498 54.34 -27.63 54.28
N ALA A 499 55.41 -26.83 54.36
CA ALA A 499 56.69 -27.30 54.91
C ALA A 499 56.58 -27.74 56.39
N SER A 500 55.69 -27.09 57.15
CA SER A 500 55.40 -27.48 58.55
C SER A 500 54.61 -28.78 58.63
N ILE A 501 53.66 -29.00 57.72
CA ILE A 501 52.86 -30.22 57.63
C ILE A 501 53.74 -31.42 57.28
N ASP A 502 54.65 -31.30 56.31
CA ASP A 502 55.61 -32.36 55.98
C ASP A 502 56.44 -32.73 57.22
N THR A 503 56.93 -31.71 57.93
CA THR A 503 57.70 -31.88 59.16
C THR A 503 56.85 -32.56 60.26
N TRP A 504 55.57 -32.20 60.38
CA TRP A 504 54.65 -32.81 61.34
C TRP A 504 54.36 -34.26 60.99
N GLN A 505 54.06 -34.56 59.73
CA GLN A 505 53.84 -35.92 59.27
C GLN A 505 55.05 -36.80 59.57
N ASP A 506 56.27 -36.33 59.30
CA ASP A 506 57.50 -37.06 59.60
C ASP A 506 57.71 -37.29 61.09
N LYS A 507 57.43 -36.28 61.92
CA LYS A 507 57.51 -36.40 63.38
C LYS A 507 56.44 -37.33 63.95
N ILE A 508 55.21 -37.27 63.47
CA ILE A 508 54.12 -38.17 63.88
C ILE A 508 54.43 -39.61 63.45
N LYS A 509 54.90 -39.81 62.22
CA LYS A 509 55.41 -41.12 61.73
C LYS A 509 56.57 -41.61 62.59
N SER A 510 57.44 -40.73 63.09
CA SER A 510 58.52 -41.08 64.02
C SER A 510 57.99 -41.44 65.42
N LEU A 511 56.98 -40.73 65.94
CA LEU A 511 56.33 -41.03 67.22
C LEU A 511 55.57 -42.36 67.17
N LEU A 512 54.90 -42.65 66.06
CA LEU A 512 54.30 -43.97 65.79
C LEU A 512 55.36 -45.08 65.79
N LYS A 513 56.56 -44.82 65.26
CA LYS A 513 57.68 -45.79 65.32
C LYS A 513 58.22 -45.96 66.74
N VAL A 514 58.34 -44.88 67.51
CA VAL A 514 58.78 -44.84 68.91
C VAL A 514 57.79 -45.60 69.81
N GLU A 515 56.47 -45.37 69.67
CA GLU A 515 55.43 -46.11 70.38
C GLU A 515 55.47 -47.61 70.06
N ASN A 516 55.70 -47.98 68.80
CA ASN A 516 55.86 -49.37 68.39
C ASN A 516 57.15 -50.04 68.90
N THR A 517 58.12 -49.27 69.45
CA THR A 517 59.45 -49.79 69.82
C THR A 517 59.89 -49.60 71.27
N LEU A 518 59.18 -48.87 72.14
CA LEU A 518 59.71 -48.50 73.47
C LEU A 518 58.86 -48.97 74.66
N ASN A 519 59.33 -50.05 75.30
CA ASN A 519 59.40 -50.15 76.76
C ASN A 519 60.72 -49.47 77.20
N ASP A 520 60.59 -48.45 78.05
CA ASP A 520 61.61 -47.82 78.91
C ASP A 520 62.63 -46.81 78.32
N ASN A 521 62.58 -45.59 78.90
CA ASN A 521 63.44 -44.40 78.76
C ASN A 521 63.29 -43.49 77.53
N VAL A 522 62.17 -42.77 77.47
CA VAL A 522 61.98 -41.61 76.56
C VAL A 522 62.17 -40.29 77.34
N ASN A 523 62.83 -39.32 76.69
CA ASN A 523 62.98 -37.95 77.18
C ASN A 523 61.69 -37.15 76.94
N TYR A 524 61.03 -36.71 78.02
CA TYR A 524 59.68 -36.11 77.96
C TYR A 524 59.65 -34.66 77.48
N ASP A 525 60.79 -33.96 77.47
CA ASP A 525 60.90 -32.58 76.95
C ASP A 525 60.66 -32.52 75.44
N ASP A 526 60.99 -33.60 74.71
CA ASP A 526 60.82 -33.67 73.25
C ASP A 526 59.33 -33.74 72.83
N ILE A 527 58.46 -34.34 73.67
CA ILE A 527 57.01 -34.46 73.39
C ILE A 527 56.32 -33.10 73.58
N GLY A 528 56.69 -32.36 74.62
CA GLY A 528 56.17 -31.01 74.87
C GLY A 528 56.59 -30.01 73.79
N GLU A 529 57.81 -30.10 73.28
CA GLU A 529 58.27 -29.26 72.16
C GLU A 529 57.52 -29.57 70.86
N ILE A 530 57.20 -30.85 70.60
CA ILE A 530 56.39 -31.25 69.45
C ILE A 530 54.96 -30.73 69.58
N ALA A 531 54.32 -30.85 70.75
CA ALA A 531 52.97 -30.35 71.00
C ALA A 531 52.86 -28.82 70.85
N SER A 532 53.82 -28.08 71.40
CA SER A 532 53.90 -26.63 71.27
C SER A 532 54.07 -26.18 69.81
N LYS A 533 54.92 -26.87 69.05
CA LYS A 533 55.10 -26.62 67.60
C LYS A 533 53.86 -26.98 66.77
N ILE A 534 53.08 -27.97 67.20
CA ILE A 534 51.79 -28.31 66.57
C ILE A 534 50.75 -27.19 66.83
N GLU A 535 50.72 -26.63 68.04
CA GLU A 535 49.82 -25.51 68.37
C GLU A 535 50.17 -24.22 67.65
N GLU A 536 51.46 -23.89 67.55
CA GLU A 536 51.93 -22.65 66.93
C GLU A 536 51.58 -22.58 65.44
N SER A 537 51.80 -23.67 64.68
CA SER A 537 51.48 -23.65 63.24
C SER A 537 50.00 -23.87 62.92
N ALA A 538 49.19 -24.43 63.84
CA ALA A 538 47.73 -24.54 63.65
C ALA A 538 47.03 -23.16 63.61
N ARG A 539 47.62 -22.15 64.26
CA ARG A 539 47.07 -20.77 64.32
C ARG A 539 47.29 -19.95 63.05
N VAL A 540 48.07 -20.46 62.10
CA VAL A 540 48.42 -19.75 60.84
C VAL A 540 47.33 -19.88 59.77
N ILE A 541 46.34 -20.75 59.99
CA ILE A 541 45.40 -21.20 58.95
C ILE A 541 44.06 -20.46 59.09
N ASP A 542 43.77 -19.57 58.14
CA ASP A 542 42.50 -18.83 58.05
C ASP A 542 41.58 -19.44 56.99
N THR A 543 40.96 -20.58 57.34
CA THR A 543 40.01 -21.30 56.48
C THR A 543 38.74 -20.51 56.17
N ALA A 544 38.32 -19.62 57.08
CA ALA A 544 37.11 -18.82 56.93
C ALA A 544 37.24 -17.79 55.81
N ASN A 545 38.41 -17.16 55.68
CA ASN A 545 38.69 -16.25 54.57
C ASN A 545 38.74 -16.99 53.22
N ILE A 546 39.31 -18.21 53.20
CA ILE A 546 39.33 -19.06 52.00
C ILE A 546 37.91 -19.46 51.59
N GLU A 547 37.09 -19.89 52.55
CA GLU A 547 35.69 -20.23 52.33
C GLU A 547 34.90 -19.03 51.78
N ASN A 548 35.12 -17.83 52.32
CA ASN A 548 34.48 -16.61 51.82
C ASN A 548 34.90 -16.27 50.38
N ASN A 549 36.19 -16.40 50.04
CA ASN A 549 36.69 -16.12 48.70
C ASN A 549 36.19 -17.17 47.69
N LEU A 550 36.16 -18.44 48.07
CA LEU A 550 35.60 -19.52 47.23
C LEU A 550 34.09 -19.39 47.05
N THR A 551 33.37 -19.01 48.11
CA THR A 551 31.93 -18.71 48.01
C THR A 551 31.69 -17.53 47.08
N SER A 552 32.52 -16.49 47.14
CA SER A 552 32.45 -15.34 46.24
C SER A 552 32.71 -15.74 44.77
N VAL A 553 33.68 -16.61 44.52
CA VAL A 553 33.95 -17.19 43.18
C VAL A 553 32.74 -18.01 42.72
N ARG A 554 32.22 -18.90 43.56
CA ARG A 554 31.07 -19.74 43.24
C ARG A 554 29.82 -18.92 42.93
N ASP A 555 29.49 -17.95 43.78
CA ASP A 555 28.30 -17.09 43.61
C ASP A 555 28.39 -16.27 42.32
N LEU A 556 29.59 -15.75 42.02
CA LEU A 556 29.85 -15.09 40.74
C LEU A 556 29.65 -16.05 39.56
N MET A 557 30.20 -17.27 39.60
CA MET A 557 30.03 -18.26 38.51
C MET A 557 28.56 -18.66 38.32
N VAL A 558 27.80 -18.78 39.41
CA VAL A 558 26.36 -19.03 39.37
C VAL A 558 25.61 -17.86 38.74
N GLU A 559 25.97 -16.62 39.08
CA GLU A 559 25.40 -15.41 38.47
C GLU A 559 25.72 -15.32 36.98
N LEU A 560 26.96 -15.64 36.59
CA LEU A 560 27.38 -15.62 35.19
C LEU A 560 26.67 -16.69 34.36
N LYS A 561 26.55 -17.91 34.89
CA LYS A 561 25.86 -19.03 34.24
C LYS A 561 24.37 -18.77 34.06
N ASN A 562 23.70 -18.24 35.08
CA ASN A 562 22.24 -18.12 35.10
C ASN A 562 21.72 -16.74 34.69
N GLY A 563 22.60 -15.73 34.59
CA GLY A 563 22.22 -14.35 34.32
C GLY A 563 22.88 -13.79 33.07
N GLN A 564 24.17 -13.49 33.16
CA GLN A 564 24.82 -12.57 32.20
C GLN A 564 25.18 -13.24 30.86
N ILE A 565 25.70 -14.48 30.86
CA ILE A 565 26.14 -15.17 29.63
C ILE A 565 24.98 -15.65 28.73
N PRO A 566 23.86 -16.20 29.25
CA PRO A 566 22.73 -16.57 28.40
C PRO A 566 22.09 -15.36 27.69
N VAL A 567 22.00 -14.22 28.37
CA VAL A 567 21.49 -12.96 27.78
C VAL A 567 22.42 -12.49 26.65
N ILE A 568 23.73 -12.61 26.85
CA ILE A 568 24.72 -12.33 25.81
C ILE A 568 24.55 -13.26 24.61
N MET A 569 24.32 -14.55 24.84
CA MET A 569 24.08 -15.54 23.78
C MET A 569 22.79 -15.24 23.00
N GLU A 570 21.73 -14.82 23.69
CA GLU A 570 20.48 -14.38 23.07
C GLU A 570 20.69 -13.11 22.24
N GLN A 571 21.44 -12.13 22.76
CA GLN A 571 21.81 -10.92 22.04
C GLN A 571 22.68 -11.22 20.82
N LEU A 572 23.62 -12.15 20.92
CA LEU A 572 24.48 -12.57 19.81
C LEU A 572 23.65 -13.26 18.72
N THR A 573 22.69 -14.09 19.10
CA THR A 573 21.72 -14.72 18.18
C THR A 573 20.80 -13.68 17.54
N TYR A 574 20.34 -12.69 18.31
CA TYR A 574 19.53 -11.59 17.81
C TYR A 574 20.30 -10.73 16.80
N ILE A 575 21.56 -10.41 17.09
CA ILE A 575 22.47 -9.68 16.18
C ILE A 575 22.66 -10.48 14.89
N GLN A 576 22.87 -11.79 14.97
CA GLN A 576 22.99 -12.68 13.80
C GLN A 576 21.71 -12.71 12.95
N ASN A 577 20.53 -12.72 13.58
CA ASN A 577 19.25 -12.80 12.87
C ASN A 577 18.71 -11.45 12.36
N SER A 578 19.20 -10.32 12.90
CA SER A 578 18.71 -8.97 12.58
C SER A 578 19.48 -8.30 11.44
N LEU A 579 20.34 -9.06 10.75
CA LEU A 579 21.16 -8.54 9.67
C LEU A 579 20.32 -8.31 8.41
N PRO A 580 20.49 -7.16 7.74
CA PRO A 580 19.83 -6.93 6.46
C PRO A 580 20.42 -7.83 5.38
N GLU A 581 19.66 -8.83 4.90
CA GLU A 581 19.93 -9.57 3.66
C GLU A 581 19.50 -8.73 2.44
N MET A 582 20.09 -7.54 2.23
CA MET A 582 19.79 -6.71 1.06
C MET A 582 20.95 -6.68 0.06
N GLU A 583 20.66 -6.92 -1.22
CA GLU A 583 21.64 -6.82 -2.30
C GLU A 583 22.02 -5.35 -2.58
N ASP A 584 23.21 -5.09 -3.15
CA ASP A 584 23.67 -3.71 -3.41
C ASP A 584 22.68 -2.94 -4.29
N LYS A 585 22.10 -3.66 -5.26
CA LYS A 585 21.09 -3.13 -6.18
C LYS A 585 19.82 -2.70 -5.44
N GLU A 586 19.34 -3.50 -4.49
CA GLU A 586 18.13 -3.20 -3.72
C GLU A 586 18.32 -1.97 -2.82
N ILE A 587 19.51 -1.82 -2.25
CA ILE A 587 19.90 -0.63 -1.48
C ILE A 587 19.85 0.62 -2.38
N VAL A 588 20.42 0.55 -3.58
CA VAL A 588 20.40 1.67 -4.56
C VAL A 588 18.97 2.02 -4.95
N GLU A 589 18.16 1.03 -5.34
CA GLU A 589 16.77 1.22 -5.76
C GLU A 589 15.93 1.81 -4.63
N THR A 590 16.15 1.38 -3.40
CA THR A 590 15.46 1.90 -2.22
C THR A 590 15.88 3.34 -1.91
N ILE A 591 17.17 3.68 -2.02
CA ILE A 591 17.66 5.06 -1.87
C ILE A 591 17.06 5.97 -2.95
N GLU A 592 17.01 5.51 -4.21
CA GLU A 592 16.40 6.27 -5.31
C GLU A 592 14.89 6.46 -5.11
N LEU A 593 14.21 5.44 -4.58
CA LEU A 593 12.82 5.54 -4.19
C LEU A 593 12.65 6.58 -3.07
N ILE A 594 13.45 6.54 -2.01
CA ILE A 594 13.43 7.55 -0.94
C ILE A 594 13.73 8.95 -1.48
N ASP A 595 14.68 9.11 -2.40
CA ASP A 595 14.98 10.38 -3.05
C ASP A 595 13.81 10.90 -3.87
N SER A 596 13.06 10.02 -4.55
CA SER A 596 11.82 10.41 -5.25
C SER A 596 10.73 10.90 -4.28
N TYR A 597 10.62 10.26 -3.09
CA TYR A 597 9.74 10.71 -2.02
C TYR A 597 10.18 12.08 -1.47
N LEU A 598 11.47 12.26 -1.17
CA LEU A 598 12.03 13.51 -0.64
C LEU A 598 12.02 14.66 -1.67
N ALA A 599 12.13 14.37 -2.97
CA ALA A 599 12.02 15.34 -4.05
C ALA A 599 10.56 15.81 -4.29
N GLY A 600 9.59 15.22 -3.58
CA GLY A 600 8.18 15.60 -3.69
C GLY A 600 7.46 14.97 -4.89
N GLN A 601 8.04 13.95 -5.53
CA GLN A 601 7.43 13.31 -6.71
C GLN A 601 6.25 12.41 -6.32
N VAL A 602 6.33 11.73 -5.18
CA VAL A 602 5.30 10.78 -4.72
C VAL A 602 4.45 11.32 -3.55
N ILE A 603 5.06 12.03 -2.59
CA ILE A 603 4.34 12.77 -1.53
C ILE A 603 4.52 14.27 -1.80
N PRO A 604 3.45 15.08 -1.90
CA PRO A 604 3.62 16.50 -2.15
C PRO A 604 4.25 17.21 -0.93
N GLY A 605 5.33 17.95 -1.17
CA GLY A 605 5.90 18.90 -0.21
C GLY A 605 5.02 20.14 -0.06
N ASP A 606 5.58 21.24 0.43
CA ASP A 606 4.89 22.54 0.38
C ASP A 606 4.50 22.85 -1.07
N GLN A 607 3.27 23.31 -1.27
CA GLN A 607 2.73 23.56 -2.60
C GLN A 607 1.95 24.86 -2.63
N ILE A 608 1.97 25.52 -3.78
CA ILE A 608 1.09 26.63 -4.10
C ILE A 608 0.19 26.15 -5.23
N GLN A 609 -1.12 26.20 -5.02
CA GLN A 609 -2.11 25.80 -6.00
C GLN A 609 -2.92 27.02 -6.42
N LEU A 610 -2.85 27.33 -7.71
CA LEU A 610 -3.50 28.49 -8.31
C LEU A 610 -4.47 28.03 -9.38
N LEU A 611 -5.74 28.40 -9.25
CA LEU A 611 -6.74 28.16 -10.27
C LEU A 611 -6.76 29.34 -11.24
N VAL A 612 -6.50 29.08 -12.51
CA VAL A 612 -6.31 30.10 -13.55
C VAL A 612 -7.41 29.97 -14.60
N SER A 613 -8.00 31.09 -15.01
CA SER A 613 -8.98 31.14 -16.10
C SER A 613 -8.75 32.37 -16.98
N GLY A 614 -8.88 32.22 -18.29
CA GLY A 614 -8.67 33.30 -19.27
C GLY A 614 -8.06 32.80 -20.57
N ASN A 615 -7.87 33.68 -21.54
CA ASN A 615 -7.18 33.35 -22.78
C ASN A 615 -5.68 33.66 -22.61
N TYR A 616 -4.87 32.63 -22.34
CA TYR A 616 -3.43 32.78 -22.11
C TYR A 616 -2.65 31.69 -22.84
N LYS A 617 -1.36 31.94 -23.12
CA LYS A 617 -0.45 30.92 -23.62
C LYS A 617 0.22 30.21 -22.43
N ASN A 618 0.07 28.90 -22.33
CA ASN A 618 0.60 28.12 -21.20
C ASN A 618 2.12 28.29 -21.00
N GLN A 619 2.87 28.48 -22.07
CA GLN A 619 4.32 28.66 -22.01
C GLN A 619 4.72 29.99 -21.36
N GLU A 620 3.98 31.07 -21.64
CA GLU A 620 4.21 32.41 -21.10
C GLU A 620 3.93 32.47 -19.60
N LEU A 621 2.80 31.89 -19.17
CA LEU A 621 2.47 31.74 -17.75
C LEU A 621 3.55 30.93 -16.98
N ARG A 622 4.07 29.87 -17.60
CA ARG A 622 5.08 29.00 -16.97
C ARG A 622 6.44 29.69 -16.83
N GLU A 623 6.87 30.42 -17.85
CA GLU A 623 8.15 31.15 -17.83
C GLU A 623 8.12 32.26 -16.78
N GLU A 624 7.00 32.96 -16.65
CA GLU A 624 6.86 34.04 -15.68
C GLU A 624 6.90 33.54 -14.23
N VAL A 625 6.17 32.44 -13.96
CA VAL A 625 6.17 31.83 -12.63
C VAL A 625 7.55 31.22 -12.29
N LYS A 626 8.25 30.64 -13.28
CA LYS A 626 9.63 30.15 -13.10
C LYS A 626 10.59 31.29 -12.75
N GLY A 627 10.46 32.44 -13.40
CA GLY A 627 11.26 33.64 -13.12
C GLY A 627 11.13 34.14 -11.68
N ILE A 628 9.94 33.99 -11.07
CA ILE A 628 9.67 34.41 -9.67
C ILE A 628 10.20 33.40 -8.66
N VAL A 629 9.97 32.10 -8.92
CA VAL A 629 10.35 31.02 -7.99
C VAL A 629 11.87 30.85 -7.95
N ASN A 630 12.56 31.06 -9.08
CA ASN A 630 14.01 31.03 -9.23
C ASN A 630 14.70 29.88 -8.48
N ASN A 631 14.10 28.69 -8.55
CA ASN A 631 14.66 27.47 -7.97
C ASN A 631 14.47 26.32 -8.98
N PRO A 632 15.57 25.73 -9.50
CA PRO A 632 15.48 24.65 -10.47
C PRO A 632 14.91 23.35 -9.89
N SER A 633 14.87 23.20 -8.56
CA SER A 633 14.31 22.03 -7.89
C SER A 633 12.78 22.06 -7.74
N VAL A 634 12.12 23.17 -8.07
CA VAL A 634 10.65 23.30 -7.96
C VAL A 634 9.96 22.77 -9.20
N SER A 635 8.97 21.90 -8.99
CA SER A 635 8.19 21.30 -10.06
C SER A 635 6.92 22.10 -10.35
N PHE A 636 6.55 22.21 -11.62
CA PHE A 636 5.36 22.92 -12.09
C PHE A 636 4.46 21.94 -12.83
N PHE A 637 3.24 21.76 -12.35
CA PHE A 637 2.23 20.92 -12.98
C PHE A 637 1.04 21.77 -13.40
N GLU A 638 0.60 21.61 -14.63
CA GLU A 638 -0.65 22.18 -15.12
C GLU A 638 -1.64 21.03 -15.34
N MET A 639 -2.85 21.16 -14.80
CA MET A 639 -3.86 20.12 -14.91
C MET A 639 -5.26 20.70 -15.09
N GLU A 640 -6.19 19.85 -15.51
CA GLU A 640 -7.61 20.19 -15.53
C GLU A 640 -8.11 20.48 -14.12
N SER A 641 -9.02 21.44 -14.00
CA SER A 641 -9.60 21.82 -12.71
C SER A 641 -10.51 20.74 -12.09
N GLY A 642 -11.01 19.82 -12.93
CA GLY A 642 -11.77 18.64 -12.56
C GLY A 642 -12.09 17.83 -13.80
N ILE A 643 -12.35 16.54 -13.63
CA ILE A 643 -12.65 15.61 -14.73
C ILE A 643 -14.03 15.02 -14.50
N LEU A 644 -14.87 15.12 -15.54
CA LEU A 644 -16.16 14.45 -15.55
C LEU A 644 -15.97 12.94 -15.78
N GLN A 645 -16.29 12.14 -14.78
CA GLN A 645 -16.15 10.69 -14.84
C GLN A 645 -17.36 10.07 -15.56
N PRO A 646 -17.16 9.09 -16.46
CA PRO A 646 -18.26 8.34 -17.05
C PRO A 646 -19.02 7.57 -15.96
N ASN A 647 -20.34 7.59 -16.01
CA ASN A 647 -21.21 6.79 -15.14
C ASN A 647 -21.66 5.54 -15.91
N PRO A 648 -21.09 4.35 -15.66
CA PRO A 648 -21.39 3.14 -16.44
C PRO A 648 -22.86 2.74 -16.37
N ARG A 649 -23.52 2.96 -15.23
CA ARG A 649 -24.95 2.66 -15.04
C ARG A 649 -25.80 3.59 -15.90
N GLY A 650 -25.57 4.89 -15.80
CA GLY A 650 -26.23 5.89 -16.65
C GLY A 650 -26.01 5.65 -18.14
N GLU A 651 -24.80 5.25 -18.54
CA GLU A 651 -24.45 4.92 -19.92
C GLU A 651 -25.20 3.68 -20.44
N LEU A 652 -25.29 2.62 -19.63
CA LEU A 652 -26.08 1.43 -19.97
C LEU A 652 -27.55 1.77 -20.21
N PHE A 653 -28.17 2.55 -19.30
CA PHE A 653 -29.57 2.96 -19.48
C PHE A 653 -29.77 3.91 -20.66
N ARG A 654 -28.77 4.74 -20.99
CA ARG A 654 -28.77 5.52 -22.23
C ARG A 654 -28.82 4.63 -23.46
N ILE A 655 -27.98 3.58 -23.51
CA ILE A 655 -28.00 2.60 -24.60
C ILE A 655 -29.36 1.91 -24.68
N LEU A 656 -29.94 1.48 -23.56
CA LEU A 656 -31.27 0.86 -23.55
C LEU A 656 -32.37 1.80 -24.08
N SER A 657 -32.32 3.08 -23.70
CA SER A 657 -33.25 4.09 -24.23
C SER A 657 -33.05 4.33 -25.73
N GLN A 658 -31.80 4.32 -26.20
CA GLN A 658 -31.49 4.40 -27.63
C GLN A 658 -32.04 3.19 -28.40
N VAL A 659 -31.88 1.98 -27.87
CA VAL A 659 -32.44 0.75 -28.47
C VAL A 659 -33.96 0.84 -28.60
N LYS A 660 -34.67 1.36 -27.59
CA LYS A 660 -36.12 1.62 -27.67
C LYS A 660 -36.46 2.59 -28.81
N ALA A 661 -35.72 3.69 -28.95
CA ALA A 661 -35.94 4.66 -30.01
C ALA A 661 -35.69 4.05 -31.41
N VAL A 662 -34.64 3.23 -31.57
CA VAL A 662 -34.35 2.49 -32.81
C VAL A 662 -35.53 1.60 -33.20
N ILE A 663 -35.98 0.75 -32.27
CA ILE A 663 -37.06 -0.21 -32.53
C ILE A 663 -38.37 0.52 -32.84
N SER A 664 -38.69 1.58 -32.10
CA SER A 664 -39.87 2.43 -32.37
C SER A 664 -39.82 3.04 -33.77
N THR A 665 -38.64 3.48 -34.22
CA THR A 665 -38.42 4.01 -35.58
C THR A 665 -38.58 2.93 -36.63
N ILE A 666 -38.02 1.73 -36.42
CA ILE A 666 -38.16 0.59 -37.33
C ILE A 666 -39.63 0.20 -37.47
N ILE A 667 -40.38 0.17 -36.37
CA ILE A 667 -41.81 -0.12 -36.38
C ILE A 667 -42.58 0.93 -37.19
N ALA A 668 -42.31 2.22 -36.96
CA ALA A 668 -42.91 3.32 -37.72
C ALA A 668 -42.59 3.20 -39.23
N LEU A 669 -41.36 2.83 -39.56
CA LEU A 669 -40.88 2.68 -40.92
C LEU A 669 -41.56 1.51 -41.63
N ILE A 670 -41.59 0.33 -40.99
CA ILE A 670 -42.24 -0.88 -41.51
C ILE A 670 -43.74 -0.64 -41.69
N PHE A 671 -44.40 0.00 -40.72
CA PHE A 671 -45.81 0.33 -40.83
C PHE A 671 -46.08 1.30 -41.98
N THR A 672 -45.26 2.35 -42.12
CA THR A 672 -45.35 3.28 -43.25
C THR A 672 -45.16 2.55 -44.58
N LEU A 673 -44.14 1.69 -44.69
CA LEU A 673 -43.87 0.87 -45.87
C LEU A 673 -45.09 0.00 -46.23
N LEU A 674 -45.70 -0.65 -45.24
CA LEU A 674 -46.85 -1.53 -45.43
C LEU A 674 -48.08 -0.75 -45.92
N VAL A 675 -48.40 0.38 -45.29
CA VAL A 675 -49.54 1.21 -45.72
C VAL A 675 -49.29 1.82 -47.10
N MET A 676 -48.05 2.24 -47.39
CA MET A 676 -47.69 2.69 -48.73
C MET A 676 -47.87 1.57 -49.75
N MET A 677 -47.42 0.35 -49.43
CA MET A 677 -47.50 -0.82 -50.31
C MET A 677 -48.93 -1.27 -50.58
N LEU A 678 -49.80 -1.30 -49.57
CA LEU A 678 -51.18 -1.81 -49.68
C LEU A 678 -52.16 -0.77 -50.24
N ASP A 679 -52.23 0.40 -49.62
CA ASP A 679 -53.28 1.38 -49.90
C ASP A 679 -52.83 2.46 -50.90
N GLN A 680 -51.64 3.03 -50.69
CA GLN A 680 -51.21 4.19 -51.48
C GLN A 680 -50.73 3.81 -52.89
N THR A 681 -50.17 2.62 -53.10
CA THR A 681 -49.85 2.14 -54.47
C THR A 681 -51.10 2.04 -55.35
N LEU A 682 -52.25 1.64 -54.80
CA LEU A 682 -53.51 1.56 -55.54
C LEU A 682 -53.94 2.95 -56.00
N ILE A 683 -53.93 3.93 -55.09
CA ILE A 683 -54.25 5.34 -55.39
C ILE A 683 -53.28 5.89 -56.43
N VAL A 684 -51.98 5.60 -56.30
CA VAL A 684 -50.95 6.05 -57.25
C VAL A 684 -51.15 5.44 -58.64
N SER A 685 -51.50 4.16 -58.74
CA SER A 685 -51.80 3.51 -60.03
C SER A 685 -52.98 4.19 -60.75
N VAL A 686 -54.01 4.61 -60.01
CA VAL A 686 -55.15 5.37 -60.56
C VAL A 686 -54.76 6.77 -61.01
N ILE A 687 -53.94 7.47 -60.22
CA ILE A 687 -53.42 8.81 -60.59
C ILE A 687 -52.61 8.73 -61.88
N LYS A 688 -51.76 7.70 -62.02
CA LYS A 688 -50.96 7.47 -63.23
C LYS A 688 -51.81 7.14 -64.46
N LEU A 689 -52.88 6.37 -64.31
CA LEU A 689 -53.81 6.05 -65.40
C LEU A 689 -54.45 7.31 -66.02
N ASN A 690 -54.58 8.38 -65.24
CA ASN A 690 -55.18 9.64 -65.68
C ASN A 690 -54.14 10.72 -66.03
N GLY A 691 -52.88 10.35 -66.29
CA GLY A 691 -51.80 11.26 -66.68
C GLY A 691 -51.12 12.03 -65.53
N GLY A 692 -51.56 11.83 -64.28
CA GLY A 692 -51.04 12.55 -63.11
C GLY A 692 -49.68 12.06 -62.64
N ARG A 693 -48.95 12.94 -61.96
CA ARG A 693 -47.63 12.71 -61.33
C ARG A 693 -47.78 11.98 -59.99
N GLY A 694 -48.17 10.72 -60.05
CA GLY A 694 -48.32 9.86 -58.85
C GLY A 694 -47.08 9.77 -57.95
N TYR A 695 -45.88 9.99 -58.51
CA TYR A 695 -44.63 10.05 -57.76
C TYR A 695 -44.57 11.20 -56.75
N VAL A 696 -45.09 12.38 -57.10
CA VAL A 696 -45.08 13.56 -56.21
C VAL A 696 -46.07 13.37 -55.07
N TYR A 697 -47.26 12.85 -55.36
CA TYR A 697 -48.26 12.51 -54.34
C TYR A 697 -47.70 11.51 -53.33
N SER A 698 -47.12 10.41 -53.82
CA SER A 698 -46.58 9.35 -52.97
C SER A 698 -45.39 9.81 -52.11
N PHE A 699 -44.54 10.69 -52.65
CA PHE A 699 -43.44 11.30 -51.89
C PHE A 699 -43.95 12.16 -50.73
N VAL A 700 -44.93 13.03 -50.99
CA VAL A 700 -45.49 13.91 -49.94
C VAL A 700 -46.25 13.10 -48.89
N VAL A 701 -47.09 12.16 -49.32
CA VAL A 701 -47.89 11.34 -48.40
C VAL A 701 -46.98 10.43 -47.56
N GLY A 702 -46.00 9.75 -48.17
CA GLY A 702 -45.04 8.91 -47.46
C GLY A 702 -44.16 9.69 -46.48
N GLY A 703 -43.73 10.90 -46.87
CA GLY A 703 -42.97 11.78 -45.99
C GLY A 703 -43.79 12.26 -44.80
N LEU A 704 -45.05 12.68 -45.02
CA LEU A 704 -45.93 13.13 -43.95
C LEU A 704 -46.34 12.00 -43.00
N THR A 705 -46.66 10.80 -43.50
CA THR A 705 -47.08 9.68 -42.65
C THR A 705 -45.97 9.27 -41.69
N PHE A 706 -44.74 9.05 -42.19
CA PHE A 706 -43.62 8.67 -41.34
C PHE A 706 -43.27 9.75 -40.32
N SER A 707 -43.14 11.00 -40.75
CA SER A 707 -42.75 12.11 -39.86
C SER A 707 -43.80 12.40 -38.78
N LEU A 708 -45.10 12.33 -39.11
CA LEU A 708 -46.15 12.54 -38.12
C LEU A 708 -46.24 11.40 -37.11
N ILE A 709 -46.03 10.14 -37.55
CA ILE A 709 -45.97 9.00 -36.62
C ILE A 709 -44.79 9.18 -35.65
N CYS A 710 -43.61 9.56 -36.15
CA CYS A 710 -42.43 9.82 -35.31
C CYS A 710 -42.65 10.97 -34.32
N LEU A 711 -43.22 12.08 -34.79
CA LEU A 711 -43.49 13.27 -33.99
C LEU A 711 -44.54 13.02 -32.91
N LEU A 712 -45.66 12.39 -33.25
CA LEU A 712 -46.74 12.08 -32.29
C LEU A 712 -46.31 11.01 -31.28
N SER A 713 -45.47 10.06 -31.69
CA SER A 713 -44.92 9.04 -30.80
C SER A 713 -43.75 9.55 -29.94
N ARG A 714 -43.32 10.81 -30.13
CA ARG A 714 -42.17 11.44 -29.43
C ARG A 714 -40.89 10.60 -29.50
N ILE A 715 -40.60 10.03 -30.67
CA ILE A 715 -39.37 9.28 -30.88
C ILE A 715 -38.20 10.27 -30.91
N ASN A 716 -37.25 10.13 -29.99
CA ASN A 716 -36.05 10.96 -29.96
C ASN A 716 -34.84 10.11 -30.37
N PHE A 717 -34.66 9.91 -31.68
CA PHE A 717 -33.53 9.17 -32.22
C PHE A 717 -32.39 10.15 -32.57
N PRO A 718 -31.16 9.92 -32.07
CA PRO A 718 -30.02 10.75 -32.43
C PRO A 718 -29.87 10.79 -33.96
N TYR A 719 -29.70 11.98 -34.54
CA TYR A 719 -29.54 12.20 -36.00
C TYR A 719 -30.81 12.15 -36.87
N LEU A 720 -31.98 11.79 -36.34
CA LEU A 720 -33.26 11.96 -37.05
C LEU A 720 -33.94 13.25 -36.59
N ASN A 721 -34.03 14.21 -37.49
CA ASN A 721 -34.86 15.39 -37.33
C ASN A 721 -36.02 15.31 -38.34
N PHE A 722 -37.08 16.09 -38.10
CA PHE A 722 -38.30 16.06 -38.92
C PHE A 722 -38.03 16.14 -40.43
N ASN A 723 -37.01 16.90 -40.84
CA ASN A 723 -36.62 17.03 -42.25
C ASN A 723 -36.07 15.73 -42.84
N ILE A 724 -35.21 15.02 -42.11
CA ILE A 724 -34.64 13.74 -42.55
C ILE A 724 -35.71 12.65 -42.52
N GLU A 725 -36.58 12.64 -41.51
CA GLU A 725 -37.73 11.73 -41.44
C GLU A 725 -38.62 11.90 -42.68
N PHE A 726 -38.97 13.13 -43.02
CA PHE A 726 -39.78 13.43 -44.19
C PHE A 726 -39.14 12.95 -45.48
N LEU A 727 -37.82 13.14 -45.62
CA LEU A 727 -37.06 12.69 -46.78
C LEU A 727 -37.06 11.16 -46.90
N ILE A 728 -36.82 10.44 -45.79
CA ILE A 728 -36.82 8.97 -45.77
C ILE A 728 -38.21 8.42 -46.14
N GLY A 729 -39.26 8.91 -45.49
CA GLY A 729 -40.63 8.52 -45.81
C GLY A 729 -41.01 8.85 -47.25
N GLY A 730 -40.55 10.00 -47.75
CA GLY A 730 -40.77 10.41 -49.13
C GLY A 730 -40.07 9.52 -50.15
N VAL A 731 -38.81 9.14 -49.90
CA VAL A 731 -38.07 8.19 -50.76
C VAL A 731 -38.78 6.83 -50.81
N ILE A 732 -39.24 6.33 -49.67
CA ILE A 732 -40.06 5.11 -49.61
C ILE A 732 -41.32 5.26 -50.46
N GLY A 733 -42.01 6.40 -50.34
CA GLY A 733 -43.17 6.70 -51.17
C GLY A 733 -42.86 6.75 -52.66
N LEU A 734 -41.71 7.30 -53.04
CA LEU A 734 -41.26 7.36 -54.43
C LEU A 734 -40.96 5.97 -55.00
N ILE A 735 -40.27 5.12 -54.23
CA ILE A 735 -40.02 3.71 -54.60
C ILE A 735 -41.34 2.96 -54.77
N MET A 736 -42.27 3.11 -53.83
CA MET A 736 -43.59 2.49 -53.93
C MET A 736 -44.39 3.01 -55.11
N ALA A 737 -44.24 4.28 -55.47
CA ALA A 737 -44.83 4.82 -56.68
C ALA A 737 -44.23 4.18 -57.93
N LEU A 738 -42.92 3.93 -58.01
CA LEU A 738 -42.31 3.20 -59.15
C LEU A 738 -42.84 1.77 -59.26
N LEU A 739 -42.99 1.08 -58.13
CA LEU A 739 -43.49 -0.29 -58.05
C LEU A 739 -45.02 -0.42 -58.13
N SER A 740 -45.77 0.69 -58.16
CA SER A 740 -47.23 0.68 -58.04
C SER A 740 -47.92 -0.18 -59.09
N GLY A 741 -47.45 -0.13 -60.34
CA GLY A 741 -48.02 -0.89 -61.46
C GLY A 741 -47.78 -2.40 -61.38
N MET A 742 -46.77 -2.82 -60.61
CA MET A 742 -46.49 -4.23 -60.34
C MET A 742 -47.23 -4.70 -59.08
N LEU A 743 -47.32 -3.84 -58.06
CA LEU A 743 -47.88 -4.20 -56.76
C LEU A 743 -49.41 -4.17 -56.72
N ASN A 744 -50.03 -3.18 -57.35
CA ASN A 744 -51.48 -3.01 -57.45
C ASN A 744 -51.81 -2.49 -58.86
N PRO A 745 -51.80 -3.37 -59.89
CA PRO A 745 -52.18 -2.99 -61.24
C PRO A 745 -53.67 -2.64 -61.29
N VAL A 746 -54.00 -1.53 -61.94
CA VAL A 746 -55.39 -1.14 -62.21
C VAL A 746 -55.63 -1.26 -63.71
N LYS A 747 -56.64 -2.03 -64.11
CA LYS A 747 -56.95 -2.22 -65.54
C LYS A 747 -57.59 -0.97 -66.11
N LYS A 748 -57.08 -0.51 -67.25
CA LYS A 748 -57.59 0.69 -67.92
C LYS A 748 -59.03 0.47 -68.41
N GLU A 749 -59.35 -0.75 -68.81
CA GLU A 749 -60.67 -1.17 -69.28
C GLU A 749 -61.73 -1.04 -68.17
N GLU A 750 -61.39 -1.39 -66.93
CA GLU A 750 -62.29 -1.28 -65.77
C GLU A 750 -62.58 0.19 -65.42
N TRP A 751 -61.57 1.05 -65.53
CA TRP A 751 -61.73 2.50 -65.34
C TRP A 751 -62.59 3.14 -66.44
N GLU A 752 -62.38 2.76 -67.70
CA GLU A 752 -63.16 3.27 -68.83
C GLU A 752 -64.60 2.74 -68.82
N ALA A 753 -64.81 1.47 -68.45
CA ALA A 753 -66.14 0.89 -68.26
C ALA A 753 -66.91 1.60 -67.13
N GLY A 754 -66.26 1.91 -66.01
CA GLY A 754 -66.87 2.68 -64.93
C GLY A 754 -67.33 4.08 -65.37
N LYS A 755 -66.53 4.77 -66.20
CA LYS A 755 -66.93 6.06 -66.79
C LYS A 755 -68.10 5.92 -67.76
N ALA A 756 -68.12 4.86 -68.58
CA ALA A 756 -69.20 4.59 -69.53
C ALA A 756 -70.54 4.25 -68.84
N LEU A 757 -70.49 3.64 -67.64
CA LEU A 757 -71.66 3.38 -66.79
C LEU A 757 -72.17 4.63 -66.04
N GLY A 758 -71.54 5.78 -66.22
CA GLY A 758 -71.93 7.05 -65.58
C GLY A 758 -71.48 7.19 -64.13
N PHE A 759 -70.59 6.32 -63.63
CA PHE A 759 -70.04 6.48 -62.29
C PHE A 759 -69.15 7.72 -62.20
N SER A 760 -69.28 8.45 -61.10
CA SER A 760 -68.31 9.49 -60.75
C SER A 760 -66.95 8.85 -60.45
N PRO A 761 -65.83 9.59 -60.54
CA PRO A 761 -64.51 9.04 -60.21
C PRO A 761 -64.40 8.46 -58.81
N ALA A 762 -65.14 9.03 -57.85
CA ALA A 762 -65.26 8.49 -56.50
C ALA A 762 -66.05 7.17 -56.50
N GLY A 763 -67.14 7.09 -57.27
CA GLY A 763 -67.91 5.86 -57.48
C GLY A 763 -67.10 4.73 -58.13
N ILE A 764 -66.25 5.04 -59.12
CA ILE A 764 -65.35 4.03 -59.73
C ILE A 764 -64.32 3.54 -58.70
N MET A 765 -63.80 4.42 -57.84
CA MET A 765 -62.92 4.02 -56.74
C MET A 765 -63.64 3.08 -55.75
N HIS A 766 -64.86 3.43 -55.32
CA HIS A 766 -65.60 2.66 -54.32
C HIS A 766 -66.15 1.32 -54.84
N GLU A 767 -66.66 1.26 -56.07
CA GLU A 767 -67.36 0.08 -56.59
C GLU A 767 -66.45 -0.87 -57.39
N ILE A 768 -65.37 -0.37 -57.99
CA ILE A 768 -64.57 -1.14 -58.96
C ILE A 768 -63.12 -1.29 -58.50
N ILE A 769 -62.42 -0.17 -58.24
CA ILE A 769 -60.96 -0.22 -58.03
C ILE A 769 -60.57 -0.72 -56.64
N ILE A 770 -61.18 -0.19 -55.57
CA ILE A 770 -60.88 -0.62 -54.20
C ILE A 770 -61.22 -2.10 -53.96
N PRO A 771 -62.41 -2.62 -54.36
CA PRO A 771 -62.71 -4.04 -54.22
C PRO A 771 -61.80 -4.97 -55.02
N SER A 772 -61.28 -4.52 -56.17
CA SER A 772 -60.37 -5.31 -57.02
C SER A 772 -58.90 -5.21 -56.62
N GLY A 773 -58.55 -4.26 -55.74
CA GLY A 773 -57.21 -4.06 -55.23
C GLY A 773 -56.85 -4.99 -54.07
N LYS A 774 -55.60 -4.93 -53.61
CA LYS A 774 -55.18 -5.65 -52.40
C LYS A 774 -55.94 -5.16 -51.16
N PRO A 775 -56.33 -6.06 -50.24
CA PRO A 775 -57.04 -5.67 -49.03
C PRO A 775 -56.12 -4.87 -48.10
N GLY A 776 -56.39 -3.57 -47.96
CA GLY A 776 -55.72 -2.65 -47.04
C GLY A 776 -56.73 -1.87 -46.18
N LEU A 777 -56.26 -0.81 -45.50
CA LEU A 777 -57.13 0.06 -44.69
C LEU A 777 -58.22 0.72 -45.54
N LEU A 778 -57.89 1.07 -46.78
CA LEU A 778 -58.82 1.68 -47.72
C LEU A 778 -59.96 0.71 -48.09
N TYR A 779 -59.67 -0.59 -48.21
CA TYR A 779 -60.68 -1.61 -48.47
C TYR A 779 -61.69 -1.71 -47.31
N LEU A 780 -61.19 -1.75 -46.07
CA LEU A 780 -62.04 -1.82 -44.87
C LEU A 780 -62.93 -0.58 -44.71
N LEU A 781 -62.39 0.62 -44.98
CA LEU A 781 -63.13 1.88 -44.93
C LEU A 781 -64.17 2.02 -46.06
N ASN A 782 -64.05 1.21 -47.10
CA ASN A 782 -64.92 1.22 -48.28
C ASN A 782 -66.09 0.22 -48.21
N LEU A 783 -66.01 -0.81 -47.36
CA LEU A 783 -67.09 -1.79 -47.13
C LEU A 783 -68.49 -1.21 -46.86
N PRO A 784 -68.66 -0.14 -46.06
CA PRO A 784 -69.99 0.44 -45.83
C PRO A 784 -70.50 1.33 -46.97
N LYS A 785 -69.64 1.64 -47.96
CA LYS A 785 -69.94 2.56 -49.08
C LYS A 785 -70.25 1.85 -50.39
N MET A 786 -69.98 0.54 -50.48
CA MET A 786 -70.34 -0.28 -51.63
C MET A 786 -71.86 -0.40 -51.75
N ILE A 787 -72.37 -0.04 -52.91
CA ILE A 787 -73.78 -0.15 -53.28
C ILE A 787 -74.08 -1.57 -53.78
N PHE A 788 -73.12 -2.19 -54.49
CA PHE A 788 -73.21 -3.58 -54.92
C PHE A 788 -72.35 -4.47 -54.00
N LYS A 789 -73.01 -5.28 -53.16
CA LYS A 789 -72.35 -6.25 -52.27
C LYS A 789 -72.33 -7.65 -52.85
#